data_AF-A0A1C5GCB3-F1
#
_entry.id   AF-A0A1C5GCB3-F1
#
_cell.length_a   1.000
_cell.length_b   1.000
_cell.length_c   1.000
_cell.angle_alpha   90.00
_cell.angle_beta   90.00
_cell.angle_gamma   90.00
#
_symmetry.space_group_name_H-M   'P 1'
#
loop_
_entity.id
_entity.type
_entity.pdbx_description
1 polymer ?
#
loop_
_entity_poly.entity_id
_entity_poly.type
_entity_poly.pdbx_seq_one_letter_code
_entity_poly.pdbx_strand_id
1 'polypeptide(L)'
;MTVGFLPALSLTERVPVDGAGAYPVSDRARWRLSRWRDSQAFATAGAWQRRLAADACDEDVLLRLLDEPATVIAARLARPPEWSRRLQGLYSGPAPDDWRPERLPGRPLDDALVVAAPLLADARRRVREAAAELAGPATPVDPAAVDALGLAELLDELVRLLSRASVLELNVARVRGELTGPTPARRFATFFARMAQPRVALDFLTEYPVLARQLLTVVDAWASSTVEFLRRLHDDWAAIAPALGVRPDARLTGLTPAGDAHRGGRRVCVARFDDGSRVVYKPRDLAVDARFQRLLGWLARRDAGLGLRPFGVLTRDGYGWTEFVAAAAPTSLPRYARHYGSLLALLHALGAGDCHPGNVVGAGDTPVLVDLETLFTPALERGGGAADGGAVASCVLAVGLLPAGEPPAGETGACNCAEWLGAGTDEMQLHVPGVHVGHGAPAAVEGVRPADLRAYEADVVAGFRRAYDVLSAETGALADRVRAFAGDEIRVVLRPTRTYARLQEALLHTDHLRDALDRDRLLDWLWVGVEELPVLAATIAAERADLAAGDTPLFTARVGSRDLWAGRDRRLPGALAGSALDGALRRIAGLGGADRERQVWLIRATFASLAETPDAPHAEVRWRPGPVPAEPSTFRPLLAQAAEIGERVAAMAHGGTWFTFGPTAGARWAPVPMGAGLYDGLSGLALFYGYLGEVTGHGDFTDLAAGIARRLNQRLRADGFPLTAVGAFNGWGGPCYAYGHLAALWGDDPTVHAGLDLALTRLTALTDDAGDADVVDGLAGAVLAVLACGAEPQRAVDLARRLGDRLVAALPAALRLGGLSHGAAGMATALFELWSVTGVERYAEAGRRALEFDRSLFDPATGNWADLRRPGLLSNAWCHGAPGIGLSRVRIRRALSRRPLPQVDGLDAEIAVALRTTFGHGFGRNHSLCHGDLGNLDLPLLAGADPAAVGAVVDGVLRDVAAHGWRCANPAGLDSPELMTGLAGIGYQLMRLAEPQRVPSLLTLAGAP
;
A
#
# COMPACT_ATOMS: atom_id res chain seq x y z
N MET A 1 -10.04 -48.89 12.24
CA MET A 1 -9.84 -47.55 11.64
C MET A 1 -8.56 -46.98 12.21
N THR A 2 -7.64 -46.49 11.40
CA THR A 2 -6.43 -45.83 11.93
C THR A 2 -6.84 -44.43 12.35
N VAL A 3 -7.16 -44.33 13.63
CA VAL A 3 -7.65 -43.12 14.31
C VAL A 3 -6.69 -41.93 14.15
N GLY A 4 -5.40 -42.20 13.91
CA GLY A 4 -4.34 -41.18 13.90
C GLY A 4 -4.42 -40.11 12.80
N PHE A 5 -5.14 -40.33 11.69
CA PHE A 5 -5.32 -39.29 10.67
C PHE A 5 -6.51 -38.35 10.91
N LEU A 6 -7.42 -38.71 11.81
CA LEU A 6 -8.64 -37.95 12.06
C LEU A 6 -8.44 -36.53 12.62
N PRO A 7 -7.34 -36.21 13.36
CA PRO A 7 -7.01 -34.84 13.72
C PRO A 7 -6.83 -33.89 12.52
N ALA A 8 -6.62 -34.41 11.29
CA ALA A 8 -6.55 -33.59 10.09
C ALA A 8 -7.91 -33.14 9.53
N LEU A 9 -9.01 -33.46 10.22
CA LEU A 9 -10.34 -32.93 9.90
C LEU A 9 -10.49 -31.52 10.44
N SER A 10 -10.82 -30.58 9.54
CA SER A 10 -11.12 -29.18 9.84
C SER A 10 -12.37 -29.02 10.70
N LEU A 11 -12.59 -27.84 11.25
CA LEU A 11 -13.77 -27.51 12.03
C LEU A 11 -15.07 -27.81 11.27
N THR A 12 -15.15 -27.41 10.00
CA THR A 12 -16.34 -27.63 9.16
C THR A 12 -16.57 -29.11 8.83
N GLU A 13 -15.53 -29.96 8.88
CA GLU A 13 -15.67 -31.41 8.77
C GLU A 13 -16.07 -32.07 10.09
N ARG A 14 -15.79 -31.43 11.25
CA ARG A 14 -16.13 -31.95 12.59
C ARG A 14 -17.49 -31.47 13.11
N VAL A 15 -17.96 -30.28 12.75
CA VAL A 15 -19.23 -29.71 13.22
C VAL A 15 -20.48 -30.54 12.80
N PRO A 16 -20.62 -31.00 11.54
CA PRO A 16 -21.88 -31.63 11.07
C PRO A 16 -22.14 -33.04 11.60
N VAL A 17 -21.29 -33.60 12.46
CA VAL A 17 -21.37 -35.01 12.86
C VAL A 17 -22.10 -35.15 14.20
N ASP A 18 -23.15 -35.97 14.27
CA ASP A 18 -23.92 -36.19 15.49
C ASP A 18 -23.04 -36.62 16.68
N GLY A 19 -23.40 -36.21 17.91
CA GLY A 19 -22.65 -36.52 19.13
C GLY A 19 -21.44 -35.59 19.41
N ALA A 20 -21.34 -34.46 18.73
CA ALA A 20 -20.35 -33.41 19.00
C ALA A 20 -20.41 -33.00 20.48
N GLY A 21 -19.34 -33.30 21.24
CA GLY A 21 -19.26 -32.93 22.64
C GLY A 21 -19.86 -33.90 23.65
N ALA A 22 -20.02 -35.17 23.29
CA ALA A 22 -20.38 -36.25 24.21
C ALA A 22 -19.21 -36.65 25.18
N TYR A 23 -18.24 -35.78 25.41
CA TYR A 23 -17.09 -36.03 26.29
C TYR A 23 -16.77 -34.80 27.18
N PRO A 24 -16.12 -34.98 28.34
CA PRO A 24 -15.87 -33.88 29.28
C PRO A 24 -14.94 -32.80 28.71
N VAL A 25 -15.31 -31.52 28.91
CA VAL A 25 -14.48 -30.37 28.53
C VAL A 25 -13.25 -30.29 29.44
N SER A 26 -12.06 -30.29 28.84
CA SER A 26 -10.78 -30.15 29.52
C SER A 26 -10.43 -28.67 29.79
N ASP A 27 -9.52 -28.42 30.73
CA ASP A 27 -8.98 -27.07 30.93
C ASP A 27 -8.12 -26.60 29.75
N ARG A 28 -7.49 -27.54 29.04
CA ARG A 28 -6.77 -27.26 27.79
C ARG A 28 -7.75 -26.77 26.69
N ALA A 29 -8.94 -27.33 26.58
CA ALA A 29 -9.96 -26.87 25.62
C ALA A 29 -10.41 -25.44 25.94
N ARG A 30 -10.65 -25.11 27.22
CA ARG A 30 -10.97 -23.74 27.66
C ARG A 30 -9.85 -22.76 27.33
N TRP A 31 -8.60 -23.16 27.57
CA TRP A 31 -7.42 -22.34 27.25
C TRP A 31 -7.29 -22.10 25.74
N ARG A 32 -7.47 -23.15 24.91
CA ARG A 32 -7.45 -23.03 23.44
C ARG A 32 -8.55 -22.09 22.94
N LEU A 33 -9.76 -22.18 23.51
CA LEU A 33 -10.87 -21.30 23.15
C LEU A 33 -10.56 -19.83 23.45
N SER A 34 -10.06 -19.51 24.65
CA SER A 34 -9.68 -18.13 25.00
C SER A 34 -8.65 -17.57 24.03
N ARG A 35 -7.59 -18.34 23.74
CA ARG A 35 -6.58 -17.94 22.74
C ARG A 35 -7.14 -17.72 21.34
N TRP A 36 -8.19 -18.44 20.97
CA TRP A 36 -8.83 -18.28 19.67
C TRP A 36 -9.68 -17.01 19.64
N ARG A 37 -10.54 -16.83 20.64
CA ARG A 37 -11.45 -15.69 20.77
C ARG A 37 -10.71 -14.37 20.92
N ASP A 38 -9.64 -14.33 21.70
CA ASP A 38 -8.90 -13.11 22.04
C ASP A 38 -7.90 -12.69 20.93
N SER A 39 -8.06 -13.23 19.71
CA SER A 39 -7.29 -12.87 18.53
C SER A 39 -7.61 -11.46 18.04
N GLN A 40 -6.60 -10.73 17.54
CA GLN A 40 -6.78 -9.41 16.92
C GLN A 40 -7.77 -9.43 15.75
N ALA A 41 -7.92 -10.58 15.09
CA ALA A 41 -8.89 -10.79 14.02
C ALA A 41 -10.36 -10.55 14.44
N PHE A 42 -10.64 -10.60 15.75
CA PHE A 42 -11.98 -10.43 16.33
C PHE A 42 -12.06 -9.26 17.31
N ALA A 43 -11.18 -8.26 17.18
CA ALA A 43 -11.16 -7.10 18.06
C ALA A 43 -12.44 -6.23 17.98
N THR A 44 -13.22 -6.35 16.89
CA THR A 44 -14.46 -5.58 16.72
C THR A 44 -15.67 -6.29 17.32
N ALA A 45 -16.60 -5.50 17.86
CA ALA A 45 -17.81 -6.02 18.49
C ALA A 45 -18.62 -6.89 17.52
N GLY A 46 -18.95 -8.11 17.95
CA GLY A 46 -19.74 -9.07 17.16
C GLY A 46 -18.95 -9.88 16.13
N ALA A 47 -17.66 -9.60 15.90
CA ALA A 47 -16.85 -10.32 14.90
C ALA A 47 -16.70 -11.81 15.22
N TRP A 48 -16.50 -12.15 16.50
CA TRP A 48 -16.40 -13.54 16.96
C TRP A 48 -17.68 -14.33 16.68
N GLN A 49 -18.85 -13.77 16.98
CA GLN A 49 -20.14 -14.41 16.73
C GLN A 49 -20.39 -14.60 15.23
N ARG A 50 -20.06 -13.60 14.40
CA ARG A 50 -20.15 -13.73 12.93
C ARG A 50 -19.25 -14.84 12.41
N ARG A 51 -18.04 -14.98 12.95
CA ARG A 51 -17.11 -16.07 12.60
C ARG A 51 -17.64 -17.44 12.97
N LEU A 52 -18.25 -17.59 14.14
CA LEU A 52 -18.81 -18.88 14.57
C LEU A 52 -20.02 -19.24 13.69
N ALA A 53 -20.91 -18.27 13.44
CA ALA A 53 -22.06 -18.44 12.56
C ALA A 53 -21.68 -18.82 11.11
N ALA A 54 -20.55 -18.33 10.60
CA ALA A 54 -20.06 -18.66 9.26
C ALA A 54 -19.75 -20.15 9.07
N ASP A 55 -19.36 -20.85 10.14
CA ASP A 55 -19.10 -22.29 10.15
C ASP A 55 -20.29 -23.10 10.74
N ALA A 56 -21.47 -22.48 10.87
CA ALA A 56 -22.64 -23.05 11.55
C ALA A 56 -22.32 -23.63 12.95
N CYS A 57 -21.46 -22.93 13.68
CA CYS A 57 -20.93 -23.34 14.98
C CYS A 57 -21.32 -22.30 16.04
N ASP A 58 -21.32 -22.70 17.31
CA ASP A 58 -21.38 -21.81 18.47
C ASP A 58 -20.18 -22.05 19.41
N GLU A 59 -20.06 -21.22 20.45
CA GLU A 59 -18.90 -21.27 21.35
C GLU A 59 -18.87 -22.59 22.15
N ASP A 60 -20.03 -23.13 22.53
CA ASP A 60 -20.13 -24.38 23.29
C ASP A 60 -19.77 -25.59 22.44
N VAL A 61 -20.20 -25.61 21.17
CA VAL A 61 -19.83 -26.63 20.19
C VAL A 61 -18.34 -26.56 19.92
N LEU A 62 -17.78 -25.37 19.65
CA LEU A 62 -16.34 -25.23 19.43
C LEU A 62 -15.54 -25.71 20.64
N LEU A 63 -15.91 -25.29 21.86
CA LEU A 63 -15.27 -25.72 23.10
C LEU A 63 -15.20 -27.25 23.22
N ARG A 64 -16.29 -27.91 22.83
CA ARG A 64 -16.46 -29.37 22.82
C ARG A 64 -15.80 -30.07 21.63
N LEU A 65 -15.17 -29.36 20.70
CA LEU A 65 -14.42 -29.95 19.59
C LEU A 65 -12.90 -29.78 19.75
N LEU A 66 -12.47 -28.77 20.51
CA LEU A 66 -11.05 -28.37 20.59
C LEU A 66 -10.14 -29.51 21.03
N ASP A 67 -10.51 -30.30 22.04
CA ASP A 67 -9.68 -31.42 22.53
C ASP A 67 -10.38 -32.77 22.33
N GLU A 68 -11.11 -32.93 21.23
CA GLU A 68 -11.86 -34.17 20.98
C GLU A 68 -10.89 -35.33 20.70
N PRO A 69 -10.94 -36.43 21.48
CA PRO A 69 -10.08 -37.57 21.23
C PRO A 69 -10.41 -38.17 19.87
N ALA A 70 -9.38 -38.53 19.10
CA ALA A 70 -9.58 -39.06 17.76
C ALA A 70 -10.42 -40.36 17.72
N THR A 71 -10.46 -41.14 18.82
CA THR A 71 -11.35 -42.30 18.96
C THR A 71 -12.83 -41.92 18.98
N VAL A 72 -13.16 -40.76 19.58
CA VAL A 72 -14.50 -40.19 19.59
C VAL A 72 -14.86 -39.67 18.20
N ILE A 73 -13.92 -38.98 17.53
CA ILE A 73 -14.08 -38.58 16.12
C ILE A 73 -14.39 -39.82 15.25
N ALA A 74 -13.63 -40.90 15.43
CA ALA A 74 -13.84 -42.15 14.69
C ALA A 74 -15.21 -42.78 14.94
N ALA A 75 -15.70 -42.75 16.18
CA ALA A 75 -17.01 -43.29 16.54
C ALA A 75 -18.16 -42.48 15.93
N ARG A 76 -17.98 -41.17 15.80
CA ARG A 76 -18.95 -40.26 15.15
C ARG A 76 -18.96 -40.43 13.63
N LEU A 77 -17.81 -40.76 13.03
CA LEU A 77 -17.70 -40.99 11.58
C LEU A 77 -18.20 -42.39 11.19
N ALA A 78 -19.28 -42.45 10.41
CA ALA A 78 -19.79 -43.71 9.87
C ALA A 78 -18.75 -44.49 9.02
N ARG A 79 -17.86 -43.77 8.32
CA ARG A 79 -16.74 -44.32 7.53
C ARG A 79 -15.55 -43.36 7.55
N PRO A 80 -14.30 -43.85 7.47
CA PRO A 80 -13.14 -42.98 7.37
C PRO A 80 -13.12 -42.21 6.04
N PRO A 81 -12.59 -40.98 6.02
CA PRO A 81 -12.43 -40.19 4.79
C PRO A 81 -11.68 -40.96 3.70
N GLU A 82 -12.01 -40.70 2.43
CA GLU A 82 -11.37 -41.37 1.30
C GLU A 82 -9.86 -41.13 1.23
N TRP A 83 -9.45 -39.87 1.42
CA TRP A 83 -8.03 -39.48 1.39
C TRP A 83 -7.20 -40.24 2.45
N SER A 84 -7.77 -40.52 3.63
CA SER A 84 -7.06 -41.23 4.70
C SER A 84 -6.96 -42.72 4.42
N ARG A 85 -8.00 -43.32 3.81
CA ARG A 85 -7.94 -44.70 3.31
C ARG A 85 -6.92 -44.87 2.19
N ARG A 86 -6.85 -43.90 1.27
CA ARG A 86 -5.89 -43.92 0.16
C ARG A 86 -4.45 -43.80 0.67
N LEU A 87 -4.17 -42.87 1.58
CA LEU A 87 -2.87 -42.78 2.25
C LEU A 87 -2.47 -44.13 2.86
N GLN A 88 -3.35 -44.77 3.62
CA GLN A 88 -3.04 -46.08 4.20
C GLN A 88 -2.76 -47.14 3.14
N GLY A 89 -3.57 -47.19 2.08
CA GLY A 89 -3.37 -48.14 0.98
C GLY A 89 -2.01 -47.98 0.31
N LEU A 90 -1.59 -46.75 0.03
CA LEU A 90 -0.30 -46.45 -0.63
C LEU A 90 0.90 -46.87 0.22
N TYR A 91 0.81 -46.79 1.55
CA TYR A 91 1.91 -47.15 2.46
C TYR A 91 1.81 -48.58 3.02
N SER A 92 0.77 -49.34 2.68
CA SER A 92 0.60 -50.74 3.11
C SER A 92 1.33 -51.76 2.21
N GLY A 93 1.75 -51.35 1.00
CA GLY A 93 2.51 -52.19 0.07
C GLY A 93 4.03 -52.15 0.31
N PRO A 94 4.81 -53.02 -0.37
CA PRO A 94 6.26 -52.91 -0.39
C PRO A 94 6.70 -51.56 -0.98
N ALA A 95 7.87 -51.07 -0.58
CA ALA A 95 8.45 -49.88 -1.18
C ALA A 95 8.61 -50.09 -2.70
N PRO A 96 8.31 -49.10 -3.55
CA PRO A 96 8.50 -49.24 -5.00
C PRO A 96 9.98 -49.55 -5.32
N ASP A 97 10.24 -50.63 -6.07
CA ASP A 97 11.60 -51.08 -6.44
C ASP A 97 12.34 -50.07 -7.35
N ASP A 98 11.60 -49.17 -7.99
CA ASP A 98 12.04 -48.30 -9.09
C ASP A 98 12.30 -46.84 -8.69
N TRP A 99 12.14 -46.48 -7.41
CA TRP A 99 12.23 -45.07 -6.99
C TRP A 99 13.28 -44.81 -5.90
N ARG A 100 14.34 -44.09 -6.28
CA ARG A 100 15.14 -43.25 -5.37
C ARG A 100 14.93 -41.80 -5.81
N PRO A 101 14.68 -40.85 -4.89
CA PRO A 101 14.54 -39.45 -5.26
C PRO A 101 15.82 -39.02 -6.00
N GLU A 102 15.68 -38.45 -7.19
CA GLU A 102 16.78 -37.73 -7.81
C GLU A 102 17.22 -36.65 -6.83
N ARG A 103 18.44 -36.77 -6.32
CA ARG A 103 19.01 -35.76 -5.42
C ARG A 103 19.27 -34.52 -6.26
N LEU A 104 18.63 -33.40 -5.94
CA LEU A 104 19.04 -32.14 -6.53
C LEU A 104 20.39 -31.78 -5.91
N PRO A 105 21.44 -31.51 -6.70
CA PRO A 105 22.77 -31.25 -6.15
C PRO A 105 22.75 -30.07 -5.17
N GLY A 106 23.31 -30.26 -3.97
CA GLY A 106 23.57 -29.17 -3.01
C GLY A 106 22.47 -28.86 -1.98
N ARG A 107 21.42 -29.68 -1.86
CA ARG A 107 20.32 -29.47 -0.89
C ARG A 107 20.20 -30.64 0.10
N PRO A 108 20.67 -30.50 1.36
CA PRO A 108 20.75 -31.64 2.29
C PRO A 108 19.41 -32.24 2.71
N LEU A 109 18.30 -31.50 2.60
CA LEU A 109 16.97 -31.95 3.03
C LEU A 109 16.21 -32.75 1.95
N ASP A 110 16.77 -32.93 0.76
CA ASP A 110 16.18 -33.76 -0.30
C ASP A 110 15.99 -35.22 0.16
N ASP A 111 16.81 -35.69 1.10
CA ASP A 111 16.65 -37.02 1.70
C ASP A 111 15.29 -37.18 2.43
N ALA A 112 14.59 -36.09 2.79
CA ALA A 112 13.23 -36.15 3.36
C ALA A 112 12.18 -36.62 2.35
N LEU A 113 12.42 -36.47 1.04
CA LEU A 113 11.49 -36.89 -0.02
C LEU A 113 11.18 -38.39 0.03
N VAL A 114 12.03 -39.20 0.66
CA VAL A 114 11.77 -40.63 0.89
C VAL A 114 10.47 -40.88 1.64
N VAL A 115 10.00 -39.93 2.45
CA VAL A 115 8.70 -40.01 3.13
C VAL A 115 7.54 -39.96 2.13
N ALA A 116 7.67 -39.18 1.05
CA ALA A 116 6.67 -39.02 0.00
C ALA A 116 6.79 -40.05 -1.14
N ALA A 117 7.71 -41.02 -1.05
CA ALA A 117 8.01 -42.00 -2.09
C ALA A 117 6.75 -42.68 -2.68
N PRO A 118 5.85 -43.25 -1.84
CA PRO A 118 4.71 -43.98 -2.38
C PRO A 118 3.71 -43.07 -3.10
N LEU A 119 3.59 -41.81 -2.65
CA LEU A 119 2.74 -40.80 -3.29
C LEU A 119 3.27 -40.43 -4.68
N LEU A 120 4.57 -40.14 -4.76
CA LEU A 120 5.24 -39.77 -6.00
C LEU A 120 5.23 -40.90 -7.03
N ALA A 121 5.43 -42.15 -6.59
CA ALA A 121 5.35 -43.31 -7.46
C ALA A 121 3.95 -43.50 -8.07
N ASP A 122 2.89 -43.33 -7.25
CA ASP A 122 1.50 -43.38 -7.71
C ASP A 122 1.19 -42.27 -8.72
N ALA A 123 1.58 -41.03 -8.41
CA ALA A 123 1.39 -39.87 -9.27
C ALA A 123 2.09 -40.00 -10.62
N ARG A 124 3.38 -40.38 -10.62
CA ARG A 124 4.14 -40.61 -11.86
C ARG A 124 3.55 -41.73 -12.70
N ARG A 125 3.10 -42.82 -12.07
CA ARG A 125 2.44 -43.92 -12.78
C ARG A 125 1.21 -43.41 -13.53
N ARG A 126 0.35 -42.62 -12.89
CA ARG A 126 -0.85 -42.02 -13.52
C ARG A 126 -0.48 -41.11 -14.70
N VAL A 127 0.57 -40.30 -14.57
CA VAL A 127 1.05 -39.42 -15.66
C VAL A 127 1.58 -40.26 -16.84
N ARG A 128 2.36 -41.31 -16.58
CA ARG A 128 2.86 -42.23 -17.61
C ARG A 128 1.74 -42.98 -18.33
N GLU A 129 0.77 -43.49 -17.59
CA GLU A 129 -0.42 -44.16 -18.15
C GLU A 129 -1.18 -43.22 -19.10
N ALA A 130 -1.45 -41.99 -18.66
CA ALA A 130 -2.12 -40.99 -19.50
C ALA A 130 -1.29 -40.59 -20.74
N ALA A 131 0.04 -40.48 -20.62
CA ALA A 131 0.88 -40.18 -21.78
C ALA A 131 0.96 -41.35 -22.77
N ALA A 132 0.96 -42.59 -22.29
CA ALA A 132 0.92 -43.77 -23.14
C ALA A 132 -0.38 -43.86 -23.95
N GLU A 133 -1.52 -43.44 -23.38
CA GLU A 133 -2.80 -43.31 -24.10
C GLU A 133 -2.74 -42.30 -25.26
N LEU A 134 -1.91 -41.26 -25.13
CA LEU A 134 -1.78 -40.17 -26.11
C LEU A 134 -0.69 -40.43 -27.17
N ALA A 135 0.06 -41.53 -27.07
CA ALA A 135 1.23 -41.80 -27.89
C ALA A 135 0.87 -42.00 -29.38
N GLY A 136 1.62 -41.37 -30.28
CA GLY A 136 1.40 -41.44 -31.72
C GLY A 136 2.27 -40.45 -32.52
N PRO A 137 2.39 -40.61 -33.86
CA PRO A 137 3.26 -39.75 -34.67
C PRO A 137 2.80 -38.28 -34.72
N ALA A 138 1.51 -38.03 -34.52
CA ALA A 138 0.89 -36.72 -34.57
C ALA A 138 0.85 -35.97 -33.22
N THR A 139 1.33 -36.59 -32.11
CA THR A 139 1.38 -35.95 -30.79
C THR A 139 2.77 -35.36 -30.52
N PRO A 140 2.87 -34.21 -29.83
CA PRO A 140 4.15 -33.71 -29.33
C PRO A 140 4.62 -34.45 -28.06
N VAL A 141 3.79 -35.35 -27.51
CA VAL A 141 4.02 -36.03 -26.24
C VAL A 141 4.87 -37.29 -26.44
N ASP A 142 6.02 -37.37 -25.76
CA ASP A 142 6.84 -38.57 -25.67
C ASP A 142 6.60 -39.28 -24.32
N PRO A 143 5.95 -40.47 -24.31
CA PRO A 143 5.68 -41.23 -23.07
C PRO A 143 6.93 -41.54 -22.23
N ALA A 144 8.12 -41.56 -22.83
CA ALA A 144 9.37 -41.87 -22.13
C ALA A 144 9.90 -40.70 -21.29
N ALA A 145 9.47 -39.46 -21.56
CA ALA A 145 10.03 -38.24 -20.96
C ALA A 145 9.02 -37.43 -20.12
N VAL A 146 7.74 -37.82 -20.10
CA VAL A 146 6.65 -37.01 -19.51
C VAL A 146 6.61 -36.96 -18.00
N ASP A 147 7.12 -37.98 -17.30
CA ASP A 147 6.98 -38.08 -15.85
C ASP A 147 8.07 -37.29 -15.10
N ALA A 148 9.02 -36.72 -15.83
CA ALA A 148 9.97 -35.72 -15.37
C ALA A 148 9.48 -34.26 -15.56
N LEU A 149 8.37 -34.05 -16.30
CA LEU A 149 7.86 -32.71 -16.59
C LEU A 149 7.36 -32.00 -15.32
N GLY A 150 7.94 -30.85 -15.00
CA GLY A 150 7.60 -30.06 -13.82
C GLY A 150 7.83 -30.79 -12.48
N LEU A 151 8.60 -31.88 -12.48
CA LEU A 151 8.83 -32.69 -11.29
C LEU A 151 9.75 -31.97 -10.31
N ALA A 152 10.78 -31.26 -10.78
CA ALA A 152 11.73 -30.56 -9.93
C ALA A 152 11.04 -29.54 -9.00
N GLU A 153 10.08 -28.78 -9.53
CA GLU A 153 9.31 -27.80 -8.77
C GLU A 153 8.36 -28.46 -7.75
N LEU A 154 7.78 -29.61 -8.08
CA LEU A 154 7.03 -30.42 -7.11
C LEU A 154 7.95 -30.89 -5.98
N LEU A 155 9.14 -31.42 -6.31
CA LEU A 155 10.08 -31.90 -5.29
C LEU A 155 10.49 -30.76 -4.34
N ASP A 156 10.75 -29.56 -4.86
CA ASP A 156 11.04 -28.37 -4.06
C ASP A 156 9.88 -28.01 -3.11
N GLU A 157 8.64 -28.09 -3.59
CA GLU A 157 7.45 -27.85 -2.78
C GLU A 157 7.29 -28.91 -1.67
N LEU A 158 7.54 -30.19 -1.97
CA LEU A 158 7.48 -31.27 -0.99
C LEU A 158 8.58 -31.17 0.07
N VAL A 159 9.81 -30.82 -0.32
CA VAL A 159 10.91 -30.55 0.63
C VAL A 159 10.50 -29.44 1.57
N ARG A 160 9.94 -28.34 1.06
CA ARG A 160 9.45 -27.23 1.89
C ARG A 160 8.41 -27.69 2.91
N LEU A 161 7.42 -28.49 2.51
CA LEU A 161 6.38 -29.04 3.39
C LEU A 161 6.94 -29.97 4.48
N LEU A 162 7.86 -30.87 4.11
CA LEU A 162 8.45 -31.86 5.02
C LEU A 162 9.43 -31.24 6.01
N SER A 163 9.99 -30.09 5.66
CA SER A 163 11.23 -29.58 6.25
C SER A 163 11.23 -29.46 7.78
N ARG A 164 10.26 -28.73 8.34
CA ARG A 164 10.18 -28.44 9.77
C ARG A 164 9.90 -29.68 10.60
N ALA A 165 9.02 -30.55 10.12
CA ALA A 165 8.68 -31.80 10.80
C ALA A 165 9.85 -32.79 10.77
N SER A 166 10.51 -32.97 9.62
CA SER A 166 11.68 -33.85 9.52
C SER A 166 12.84 -33.41 10.41
N VAL A 167 13.12 -32.11 10.50
CA VAL A 167 14.18 -31.59 11.38
C VAL A 167 13.82 -31.70 12.86
N LEU A 168 12.56 -31.49 13.23
CA LEU A 168 12.12 -31.72 14.61
C LEU A 168 12.31 -33.20 15.01
N GLU A 169 11.84 -34.14 14.19
CA GLU A 169 11.94 -35.57 14.49
C GLU A 169 13.38 -36.08 14.47
N LEU A 170 14.22 -35.56 13.57
CA LEU A 170 15.66 -35.84 13.58
C LEU A 170 16.30 -35.44 14.92
N ASN A 171 15.97 -34.25 15.43
CA ASN A 171 16.48 -33.78 16.71
C ASN A 171 15.92 -34.57 17.89
N VAL A 172 14.64 -34.96 17.85
CA VAL A 172 14.03 -35.84 18.86
C VAL A 172 14.75 -37.18 18.90
N ALA A 173 14.96 -37.82 17.75
CA ALA A 173 15.68 -39.09 17.64
C ALA A 173 17.14 -38.97 18.13
N ARG A 174 17.81 -37.84 17.82
CA ARG A 174 19.15 -37.53 18.33
C ARG A 174 19.17 -37.45 19.86
N VAL A 175 18.27 -36.66 20.45
CA VAL A 175 18.20 -36.46 21.91
C VAL A 175 17.85 -37.76 22.64
N ARG A 176 17.04 -38.64 22.03
CA ARG A 176 16.70 -39.96 22.57
C ARG A 176 17.78 -41.02 22.35
N GLY A 177 18.87 -40.71 21.62
CA GLY A 177 19.95 -41.65 21.34
C GLY A 177 19.58 -42.77 20.36
N GLU A 178 18.57 -42.55 19.50
CA GLU A 178 18.04 -43.56 18.58
C GLU A 178 18.81 -43.62 17.24
N LEU A 179 19.75 -42.70 17.00
CA LEU A 179 20.49 -42.57 15.75
C LEU A 179 21.82 -43.33 15.77
N THR A 180 22.05 -44.19 14.77
CA THR A 180 23.28 -45.00 14.66
C THR A 180 24.24 -44.42 13.62
N GLY A 181 25.51 -44.24 14.00
CA GLY A 181 26.59 -43.84 13.09
C GLY A 181 27.72 -43.08 13.81
N PRO A 182 28.98 -43.22 13.36
CA PRO A 182 30.14 -42.63 14.04
C PRO A 182 30.26 -41.11 13.87
N THR A 183 29.55 -40.53 12.90
CA THR A 183 29.60 -39.09 12.61
C THR A 183 28.18 -38.51 12.51
N PRO A 184 28.01 -37.19 12.77
CA PRO A 184 26.74 -36.50 12.59
C PRO A 184 26.08 -36.73 11.22
N ALA A 185 26.86 -36.69 10.13
CA ALA A 185 26.39 -36.94 8.78
C ALA A 185 25.93 -38.41 8.56
N ARG A 186 26.59 -39.39 9.20
CA ARG A 186 26.14 -40.79 9.13
C ARG A 186 24.85 -41.00 9.90
N ARG A 187 24.68 -40.34 11.05
CA ARG A 187 23.43 -40.39 11.84
C ARG A 187 22.25 -39.79 11.07
N PHE A 188 22.47 -38.65 10.39
CA PHE A 188 21.52 -38.05 9.44
C PHE A 188 21.10 -39.03 8.33
N ALA A 189 22.08 -39.62 7.64
CA ALA A 189 21.80 -40.55 6.55
C ALA A 189 21.04 -41.80 7.04
N THR A 190 21.37 -42.33 8.22
CA THR A 190 20.67 -43.49 8.80
C THR A 190 19.22 -43.14 9.17
N PHE A 191 18.96 -41.92 9.66
CA PHE A 191 17.60 -41.46 9.94
C PHE A 191 16.71 -41.53 8.70
N PHE A 192 17.13 -40.91 7.59
CA PHE A 192 16.34 -40.94 6.35
C PHE A 192 16.32 -42.31 5.67
N ALA A 193 17.37 -43.12 5.81
CA ALA A 193 17.34 -44.51 5.35
C ALA A 193 16.28 -45.35 6.09
N ARG A 194 16.06 -45.09 7.39
CA ARG A 194 14.96 -45.70 8.16
C ARG A 194 13.59 -45.18 7.70
N MET A 195 13.49 -43.87 7.46
CA MET A 195 12.27 -43.22 6.95
C MET A 195 11.85 -43.68 5.55
N ALA A 196 12.76 -44.25 4.76
CA ALA A 196 12.44 -44.85 3.47
C ALA A 196 11.56 -46.11 3.57
N GLN A 197 11.44 -46.72 4.75
CA GLN A 197 10.54 -47.86 4.97
C GLN A 197 9.07 -47.37 5.03
N PRO A 198 8.14 -47.88 4.20
CA PRO A 198 6.77 -47.39 4.15
C PRO A 198 6.06 -47.35 5.50
N ARG A 199 6.30 -48.34 6.36
CA ARG A 199 5.74 -48.37 7.71
C ARG A 199 6.25 -47.24 8.60
N VAL A 200 7.55 -46.93 8.55
CA VAL A 200 8.15 -45.85 9.35
C VAL A 200 7.69 -44.50 8.83
N ALA A 201 7.65 -44.31 7.51
CA ALA A 201 7.08 -43.12 6.91
C ALA A 201 5.60 -42.93 7.31
N LEU A 202 4.82 -44.01 7.34
CA LEU A 202 3.42 -43.96 7.76
C LEU A 202 3.27 -43.57 9.24
N ASP A 203 4.14 -44.07 10.13
CA ASP A 203 4.15 -43.68 11.54
C ASP A 203 4.46 -42.18 11.69
N PHE A 204 5.46 -41.65 10.97
CA PHE A 204 5.76 -40.21 10.91
C PHE A 204 4.57 -39.39 10.40
N LEU A 205 3.94 -39.82 9.32
CA LEU A 205 2.77 -39.14 8.76
C LEU A 205 1.55 -39.22 9.69
N THR A 206 1.47 -40.23 10.54
CA THR A 206 0.41 -40.37 11.55
C THR A 206 0.61 -39.42 12.73
N GLU A 207 1.87 -39.07 13.07
CA GLU A 207 2.19 -38.01 14.04
C GLU A 207 1.85 -36.61 13.48
N TYR A 208 2.02 -36.43 12.17
CA TYR A 208 1.72 -35.17 11.46
C TYR A 208 0.58 -35.36 10.42
N PRO A 209 -0.65 -35.67 10.85
CA PRO A 209 -1.72 -36.07 9.94
C PRO A 209 -2.15 -34.95 9.01
N VAL A 210 -1.99 -33.67 9.38
CA VAL A 210 -2.29 -32.57 8.47
C VAL A 210 -1.22 -32.47 7.37
N LEU A 211 0.07 -32.63 7.72
CA LEU A 211 1.14 -32.70 6.73
C LEU A 211 0.89 -33.84 5.74
N ALA A 212 0.48 -35.01 6.24
CA ALA A 212 0.15 -36.16 5.39
C ALA A 212 -0.97 -35.85 4.39
N ARG A 213 -2.04 -35.19 4.84
CA ARG A 213 -3.12 -34.72 3.97
C ARG A 213 -2.62 -33.73 2.93
N GLN A 214 -1.78 -32.77 3.33
CA GLN A 214 -1.22 -31.76 2.41
C GLN A 214 -0.32 -32.36 1.34
N LEU A 215 0.57 -33.30 1.71
CA LEU A 215 1.45 -33.99 0.77
C LEU A 215 0.64 -34.74 -0.28
N LEU A 216 -0.38 -35.51 0.14
CA LEU A 216 -1.27 -36.20 -0.78
C LEU A 216 -1.95 -35.20 -1.73
N THR A 217 -2.52 -34.12 -1.18
CA THR A 217 -3.23 -33.10 -1.98
C THR A 217 -2.34 -32.47 -3.05
N VAL A 218 -1.12 -32.04 -2.68
CA VAL A 218 -0.18 -31.37 -3.61
C VAL A 218 0.30 -32.33 -4.70
N VAL A 219 0.63 -33.57 -4.34
CA VAL A 219 1.06 -34.60 -5.30
C VAL A 219 -0.08 -34.99 -6.26
N ASP A 220 -1.30 -35.11 -5.75
CA ASP A 220 -2.48 -35.38 -6.57
C ASP A 220 -2.83 -34.24 -7.51
N ALA A 221 -2.72 -33.00 -7.03
CA ALA A 221 -2.95 -31.81 -7.82
C ALA A 221 -1.95 -31.73 -8.99
N TRP A 222 -0.66 -31.98 -8.72
CA TRP A 222 0.36 -32.06 -9.77
C TRP A 222 0.06 -33.14 -10.81
N ALA A 223 -0.27 -34.37 -10.37
CA ALA A 223 -0.56 -35.45 -11.30
C ALA A 223 -1.77 -35.10 -12.18
N SER A 224 -2.82 -34.57 -11.57
CA SER A 224 -4.07 -34.24 -12.27
C SER A 224 -3.90 -33.07 -13.24
N SER A 225 -3.18 -32.02 -12.84
CA SER A 225 -2.93 -30.85 -13.70
C SER A 225 -1.96 -31.17 -14.85
N THR A 226 -0.97 -32.04 -14.61
CA THR A 226 -0.07 -32.52 -15.67
C THR A 226 -0.82 -33.37 -16.68
N VAL A 227 -1.67 -34.30 -16.25
CA VAL A 227 -2.52 -35.09 -17.16
C VAL A 227 -3.49 -34.19 -17.95
N GLU A 228 -4.11 -33.21 -17.30
CA GLU A 228 -4.96 -32.22 -17.97
C GLU A 228 -4.19 -31.44 -19.04
N PHE A 229 -2.96 -30.99 -18.72
CA PHE A 229 -2.08 -30.32 -19.67
C PHE A 229 -1.73 -31.19 -20.88
N LEU A 230 -1.31 -32.45 -20.66
CA LEU A 230 -0.90 -33.36 -21.74
C LEU A 230 -2.06 -33.63 -22.70
N ARG A 231 -3.27 -33.85 -22.18
CA ARG A 231 -4.47 -34.05 -23.00
C ARG A 231 -4.81 -32.82 -23.83
N ARG A 232 -4.82 -31.63 -23.21
CA ARG A 232 -5.05 -30.37 -23.92
C ARG A 232 -3.99 -30.06 -24.97
N LEU A 233 -2.72 -30.33 -24.67
CA LEU A 233 -1.63 -30.16 -25.62
C LEU A 233 -1.82 -31.07 -26.84
N HIS A 234 -2.19 -32.34 -26.61
CA HIS A 234 -2.48 -33.29 -27.67
C HIS A 234 -3.65 -32.82 -28.55
N ASP A 235 -4.79 -32.50 -27.93
CA ASP A 235 -6.02 -32.11 -28.63
C ASP A 235 -5.82 -30.83 -29.47
N ASP A 236 -4.99 -29.89 -28.99
CA ASP A 236 -4.79 -28.60 -29.63
C ASP A 236 -3.59 -28.52 -30.56
N TRP A 237 -2.75 -29.56 -30.63
CA TRP A 237 -1.44 -29.49 -31.29
C TRP A 237 -1.52 -29.00 -32.75
N ALA A 238 -2.51 -29.49 -33.50
CA ALA A 238 -2.74 -29.12 -34.89
C ALA A 238 -3.02 -27.62 -35.09
N ALA A 239 -3.56 -26.95 -34.08
CA ALA A 239 -3.79 -25.50 -34.08
C ALA A 239 -2.62 -24.72 -33.48
N ILE A 240 -1.96 -25.26 -32.45
CA ILE A 240 -0.82 -24.62 -31.77
C ILE A 240 0.34 -24.41 -32.74
N ALA A 241 0.75 -25.47 -33.46
CA ALA A 241 1.93 -25.45 -34.31
C ALA A 241 1.93 -24.27 -35.32
N PRO A 242 0.91 -24.10 -36.18
CA PRO A 242 0.88 -22.97 -37.10
C PRO A 242 0.59 -21.62 -36.41
N ALA A 243 -0.22 -21.57 -35.34
CA ALA A 243 -0.62 -20.31 -34.73
C ALA A 243 0.49 -19.64 -33.90
N LEU A 244 1.38 -20.44 -33.30
CA LEU A 244 2.41 -19.98 -32.36
C LEU A 244 3.84 -20.24 -32.85
N GLY A 245 4.00 -20.65 -34.12
CA GLY A 245 5.31 -20.77 -34.77
C GLY A 245 6.14 -21.95 -34.27
N VAL A 246 5.50 -23.09 -33.95
CA VAL A 246 6.16 -24.33 -33.53
C VAL A 246 6.18 -25.31 -34.69
N ARG A 247 7.26 -26.09 -34.85
CA ARG A 247 7.28 -27.14 -35.88
C ARG A 247 6.21 -28.20 -35.61
N PRO A 248 5.44 -28.65 -36.62
CA PRO A 248 4.40 -29.68 -36.43
C PRO A 248 4.91 -31.02 -35.88
N ASP A 249 6.19 -31.34 -36.12
CA ASP A 249 6.85 -32.56 -35.65
C ASP A 249 7.66 -32.36 -34.36
N ALA A 250 7.62 -31.16 -33.75
CA ALA A 250 8.32 -30.88 -32.51
C ALA A 250 7.82 -31.78 -31.36
N ARG A 251 8.71 -32.05 -30.41
CA ARG A 251 8.43 -32.87 -29.23
C ARG A 251 8.61 -32.06 -27.97
N LEU A 252 7.71 -32.26 -27.00
CA LEU A 252 7.76 -31.62 -25.69
C LEU A 252 8.98 -32.13 -24.92
N THR A 253 9.87 -31.23 -24.54
CA THR A 253 11.11 -31.55 -23.81
C THR A 253 11.10 -31.01 -22.38
N GLY A 254 10.20 -30.08 -22.05
CA GLY A 254 10.12 -29.54 -20.72
C GLY A 254 8.86 -28.75 -20.45
N LEU A 255 8.49 -28.68 -19.18
CA LEU A 255 7.38 -27.90 -18.66
C LEU A 255 7.85 -27.17 -17.41
N THR A 256 7.76 -25.84 -17.41
CA THR A 256 8.18 -25.01 -16.27
C THR A 256 6.99 -24.19 -15.78
N PRO A 257 6.55 -24.35 -14.52
CA PRO A 257 5.54 -23.48 -13.91
C PRO A 257 6.00 -22.01 -13.89
N ALA A 258 5.08 -21.08 -14.18
CA ALA A 258 5.37 -19.65 -14.32
C ALA A 258 4.32 -18.75 -13.62
N GLY A 259 3.73 -19.23 -12.52
CA GLY A 259 2.76 -18.49 -11.73
C GLY A 259 2.24 -19.30 -10.53
N ASP A 260 1.38 -18.67 -9.73
CA ASP A 260 0.77 -19.29 -8.55
C ASP A 260 -0.18 -20.44 -8.91
N ALA A 261 -0.35 -21.35 -7.96
CA ALA A 261 -1.29 -22.47 -8.05
C ALA A 261 -2.71 -22.01 -7.73
N HIS A 262 -3.67 -22.40 -8.56
CA HIS A 262 -5.09 -22.11 -8.38
C HIS A 262 -5.97 -23.30 -8.76
N ARG A 263 -7.19 -23.38 -8.20
CA ARG A 263 -8.26 -24.27 -8.67
C ARG A 263 -7.79 -25.74 -8.85
N GLY A 264 -7.16 -26.31 -7.83
CA GLY A 264 -6.63 -27.68 -7.83
C GLY A 264 -5.23 -27.78 -8.44
N GLY A 265 -4.32 -26.86 -8.09
CA GLY A 265 -2.91 -26.91 -8.51
C GLY A 265 -2.65 -26.52 -9.97
N ARG A 266 -3.62 -25.91 -10.66
CA ARG A 266 -3.41 -25.41 -12.03
C ARG A 266 -2.52 -24.18 -11.99
N ARG A 267 -1.53 -24.14 -12.88
CA ARG A 267 -0.55 -23.06 -13.01
C ARG A 267 -0.40 -22.67 -14.46
N VAL A 268 -0.05 -21.41 -14.70
CA VAL A 268 0.52 -21.02 -15.99
C VAL A 268 1.83 -21.79 -16.17
N CYS A 269 2.04 -22.39 -17.33
CA CYS A 269 3.24 -23.18 -17.62
C CYS A 269 3.88 -22.75 -18.94
N VAL A 270 5.20 -22.73 -18.98
CA VAL A 270 5.98 -22.57 -20.21
C VAL A 270 6.37 -23.97 -20.70
N ALA A 271 5.80 -24.38 -21.84
CA ALA A 271 6.15 -25.58 -22.56
C ALA A 271 7.37 -25.31 -23.46
N ARG A 272 8.37 -26.20 -23.40
CA ARG A 272 9.59 -26.17 -24.22
C ARG A 272 9.60 -27.35 -25.17
N PHE A 273 10.01 -27.11 -26.41
CA PHE A 273 10.08 -28.14 -27.44
C PHE A 273 11.52 -28.38 -27.92
N ASP A 274 11.76 -29.52 -28.56
CA ASP A 274 13.06 -29.95 -29.08
C ASP A 274 13.61 -29.07 -30.23
N ASP A 275 12.74 -28.33 -30.91
CA ASP A 275 13.11 -27.31 -31.90
C ASP A 275 13.53 -25.96 -31.27
N GLY A 276 13.52 -25.87 -29.94
CA GLY A 276 13.86 -24.66 -29.17
C GLY A 276 12.71 -23.67 -29.02
N SER A 277 11.55 -23.92 -29.63
CA SER A 277 10.37 -23.08 -29.47
C SER A 277 9.78 -23.20 -28.06
N ARG A 278 9.02 -22.17 -27.68
CA ARG A 278 8.36 -22.06 -26.38
C ARG A 278 6.94 -21.56 -26.56
N VAL A 279 6.03 -22.16 -25.79
CA VAL A 279 4.61 -21.77 -25.76
C VAL A 279 4.18 -21.64 -24.31
N VAL A 280 3.36 -20.64 -24.01
CA VAL A 280 2.77 -20.46 -22.68
C VAL A 280 1.38 -21.07 -22.65
N TYR A 281 1.19 -22.04 -21.78
CA TYR A 281 -0.11 -22.62 -21.45
C TYR A 281 -0.72 -21.88 -20.26
N LYS A 282 -1.95 -21.39 -20.42
CA LYS A 282 -2.70 -20.71 -19.37
C LYS A 282 -3.99 -21.48 -19.10
N PRO A 283 -4.17 -22.13 -17.94
CA PRO A 283 -5.37 -22.91 -17.62
C PRO A 283 -6.55 -22.01 -17.16
N ARG A 284 -6.78 -20.91 -17.88
CA ARG A 284 -7.86 -19.93 -17.68
C ARG A 284 -8.34 -19.39 -19.02
N ASP A 285 -9.55 -18.83 -19.04
CA ASP A 285 -10.11 -18.18 -20.24
C ASP A 285 -9.15 -17.05 -20.72
N LEU A 286 -8.90 -17.03 -22.03
CA LEU A 286 -8.04 -16.07 -22.73
C LEU A 286 -8.81 -15.13 -23.68
N ALA A 287 -10.14 -15.06 -23.56
CA ALA A 287 -10.96 -14.13 -24.33
C ALA A 287 -10.51 -12.67 -24.13
N VAL A 288 -10.19 -12.30 -22.88
CA VAL A 288 -9.66 -10.98 -22.53
C VAL A 288 -8.31 -10.73 -23.19
N ASP A 289 -7.38 -11.71 -23.14
CA ASP A 289 -6.07 -11.63 -23.78
C ASP A 289 -6.23 -11.41 -25.30
N ALA A 290 -7.04 -12.23 -25.96
CA ALA A 290 -7.26 -12.16 -27.41
C ALA A 290 -7.90 -10.84 -27.86
N ARG A 291 -8.88 -10.30 -27.10
CA ARG A 291 -9.48 -9.00 -27.39
C ARG A 291 -8.48 -7.86 -27.19
N PHE A 292 -7.64 -7.94 -26.15
CA PHE A 292 -6.60 -6.95 -25.94
C PHE A 292 -5.61 -6.92 -27.10
N GLN A 293 -5.16 -8.07 -27.62
CA GLN A 293 -4.29 -8.11 -28.80
C GLN A 293 -4.93 -7.44 -30.04
N ARG A 294 -6.24 -7.64 -30.25
CA ARG A 294 -6.97 -6.95 -31.32
C ARG A 294 -7.04 -5.44 -31.10
N LEU A 295 -7.18 -4.99 -29.84
CA LEU A 295 -7.16 -3.58 -29.47
C LEU A 295 -5.78 -2.96 -29.73
N LEU A 296 -4.68 -3.64 -29.36
CA LEU A 296 -3.32 -3.20 -29.66
C LEU A 296 -3.10 -3.05 -31.17
N GLY A 297 -3.49 -4.07 -31.96
CA GLY A 297 -3.37 -3.99 -33.42
C GLY A 297 -4.20 -2.87 -34.04
N TRP A 298 -5.35 -2.50 -33.44
CA TRP A 298 -6.15 -1.36 -33.88
C TRP A 298 -5.50 -0.01 -33.53
N LEU A 299 -4.90 0.12 -32.34
CA LEU A 299 -4.13 1.31 -31.95
C LEU A 299 -2.87 1.49 -32.80
N ALA A 300 -2.13 0.40 -33.05
CA ALA A 300 -0.93 0.44 -33.88
C ALA A 300 -1.21 0.94 -35.32
N ARG A 301 -2.41 0.70 -35.85
CA ARG A 301 -2.84 1.24 -37.16
C ARG A 301 -3.21 2.72 -37.12
N ARG A 302 -3.58 3.27 -35.95
CA ARG A 302 -3.86 4.70 -35.76
C ARG A 302 -2.58 5.48 -35.61
N ASP A 303 -1.66 4.93 -34.82
CA ASP A 303 -0.37 5.53 -34.60
C ASP A 303 0.66 4.44 -34.29
N ALA A 304 1.53 4.16 -35.27
CA ALA A 304 2.63 3.22 -35.12
C ALA A 304 3.67 3.69 -34.10
N GLY A 305 3.73 5.00 -33.81
CA GLY A 305 4.63 5.60 -32.83
C GLY A 305 4.25 5.32 -31.36
N LEU A 306 3.12 4.65 -31.11
CA LEU A 306 2.76 4.13 -29.79
C LEU A 306 3.63 2.93 -29.38
N GLY A 307 4.21 2.22 -30.35
CA GLY A 307 5.07 1.06 -30.11
C GLY A 307 4.40 -0.09 -29.36
N LEU A 308 3.07 -0.23 -29.49
CA LEU A 308 2.31 -1.31 -28.88
C LEU A 308 2.32 -2.53 -29.81
N ARG A 309 2.94 -3.63 -29.38
CA ARG A 309 3.06 -4.86 -30.16
C ARG A 309 2.07 -5.93 -29.68
N PRO A 310 1.18 -6.46 -30.54
CA PRO A 310 0.40 -7.64 -30.21
C PRO A 310 1.24 -8.94 -30.30
N PHE A 311 0.81 -9.97 -29.58
CA PHE A 311 1.39 -11.32 -29.64
C PHE A 311 0.33 -12.40 -29.93
N GLY A 312 0.76 -13.60 -30.31
CA GLY A 312 -0.14 -14.71 -30.65
C GLY A 312 -0.95 -15.24 -29.45
N VAL A 313 -2.26 -15.38 -29.61
CA VAL A 313 -3.17 -15.96 -28.59
C VAL A 313 -4.13 -16.95 -29.25
N LEU A 314 -4.17 -18.17 -28.74
CA LEU A 314 -5.08 -19.25 -29.12
C LEU A 314 -6.04 -19.53 -27.96
N THR A 315 -7.32 -19.19 -28.15
CA THR A 315 -8.37 -19.36 -27.13
C THR A 315 -9.02 -20.74 -27.23
N ARG A 316 -9.36 -21.33 -26.08
CA ARG A 316 -10.12 -22.56 -25.91
C ARG A 316 -11.14 -22.41 -24.79
N ASP A 317 -12.00 -23.42 -24.61
CA ASP A 317 -13.02 -23.38 -23.57
C ASP A 317 -12.39 -23.53 -22.18
N GLY A 318 -12.32 -22.44 -21.42
CA GLY A 318 -11.77 -22.39 -20.06
C GLY A 318 -10.24 -22.46 -19.95
N TYR A 319 -9.50 -22.39 -21.06
CA TYR A 319 -8.03 -22.32 -21.09
C TYR A 319 -7.52 -21.72 -22.41
N GLY A 320 -6.21 -21.58 -22.58
CA GLY A 320 -5.63 -21.28 -23.88
C GLY A 320 -4.10 -21.27 -23.91
N TRP A 321 -3.57 -20.87 -25.06
CA TRP A 321 -2.14 -20.87 -25.38
C TRP A 321 -1.71 -19.50 -25.90
N THR A 322 -0.51 -19.04 -25.52
CA THR A 322 0.05 -17.79 -26.05
C THR A 322 1.48 -17.96 -26.56
N GLU A 323 1.86 -17.08 -27.48
CA GLU A 323 3.25 -16.87 -27.88
C GLU A 323 4.12 -16.64 -26.63
N PHE A 324 5.28 -17.29 -26.57
CA PHE A 324 6.29 -16.97 -25.57
C PHE A 324 7.02 -15.69 -25.98
N VAL A 325 6.78 -14.59 -25.25
CA VAL A 325 7.47 -13.32 -25.47
C VAL A 325 8.85 -13.40 -24.83
N ALA A 326 9.89 -13.47 -25.65
CA ALA A 326 11.26 -13.51 -25.16
C ALA A 326 11.74 -12.13 -24.69
N ALA A 327 12.31 -12.08 -23.49
CA ALA A 327 13.02 -10.91 -23.00
C ALA A 327 14.25 -10.63 -23.89
N ALA A 328 14.43 -9.36 -24.26
CA ALA A 328 15.58 -8.87 -24.99
C ALA A 328 15.88 -7.44 -24.52
N ALA A 329 17.16 -7.14 -24.31
CA ALA A 329 17.58 -5.81 -23.85
C ALA A 329 17.16 -4.73 -24.88
N PRO A 330 16.69 -3.56 -24.41
CA PRO A 330 16.34 -2.46 -25.29
C PRO A 330 17.59 -1.95 -26.03
N THR A 331 17.43 -1.64 -27.31
CA THR A 331 18.45 -0.93 -28.09
C THR A 331 18.46 0.56 -27.77
N SER A 332 17.32 1.10 -27.30
CA SER A 332 17.16 2.49 -26.89
C SER A 332 16.25 2.58 -25.66
N LEU A 333 16.83 2.93 -24.51
CA LEU A 333 16.08 3.21 -23.28
C LEU A 333 15.07 4.36 -23.42
N PRO A 334 15.40 5.51 -24.06
CA PRO A 334 14.41 6.54 -24.33
C PRO A 334 13.20 6.03 -25.14
N ARG A 335 13.44 5.20 -26.16
CA ARG A 335 12.35 4.64 -26.97
C ARG A 335 11.50 3.66 -26.15
N TYR A 336 12.14 2.78 -25.38
CA TYR A 336 11.45 1.89 -24.46
C TYR A 336 10.59 2.68 -23.46
N ALA A 337 11.13 3.75 -22.87
CA ALA A 337 10.39 4.63 -21.95
C ALA A 337 9.14 5.26 -22.60
N ARG A 338 9.21 5.70 -23.86
CA ARG A 338 8.03 6.20 -24.60
C ARG A 338 6.98 5.12 -24.81
N HIS A 339 7.38 3.91 -25.19
CA HIS A 339 6.43 2.81 -25.36
C HIS A 339 5.84 2.38 -24.02
N TYR A 340 6.63 2.46 -22.94
CA TYR A 340 6.17 2.21 -21.56
C TYR A 340 5.09 3.21 -21.14
N GLY A 341 5.32 4.50 -21.39
CA GLY A 341 4.30 5.54 -21.20
C GLY A 341 3.04 5.30 -22.01
N SER A 342 3.18 4.83 -23.26
CA SER A 342 2.05 4.51 -24.14
C SER A 342 1.20 3.36 -23.61
N LEU A 343 1.86 2.29 -23.13
CA LEU A 343 1.21 1.16 -22.46
C LEU A 343 0.48 1.63 -21.19
N LEU A 344 1.13 2.46 -20.36
CA LEU A 344 0.56 2.99 -19.13
C LEU A 344 -0.73 3.80 -19.36
N ALA A 345 -0.79 4.62 -20.41
CA ALA A 345 -1.99 5.37 -20.77
C ALA A 345 -3.16 4.46 -21.19
N LEU A 346 -2.88 3.42 -21.97
CA LEU A 346 -3.90 2.44 -22.36
C LEU A 346 -4.44 1.68 -21.13
N LEU A 347 -3.55 1.22 -20.26
CA LEU A 347 -3.94 0.50 -19.04
C LEU A 347 -4.75 1.39 -18.08
N HIS A 348 -4.40 2.68 -17.97
CA HIS A 348 -5.19 3.65 -17.23
C HIS A 348 -6.60 3.82 -17.82
N ALA A 349 -6.73 3.96 -19.14
CA ALA A 349 -8.02 4.12 -19.81
C ALA A 349 -8.93 2.89 -19.61
N LEU A 350 -8.38 1.68 -19.68
CA LEU A 350 -9.10 0.43 -19.42
C LEU A 350 -9.36 0.21 -17.93
N GLY A 351 -8.49 0.76 -17.06
CA GLY A 351 -8.55 0.62 -15.61
C GLY A 351 -8.05 -0.72 -15.16
N ALA A 352 -6.93 -1.10 -15.75
CA ALA A 352 -6.13 -2.18 -15.24
C ALA A 352 -5.69 -1.83 -13.83
N GLY A 353 -5.68 -2.85 -12.98
CA GLY A 353 -5.18 -2.76 -11.62
C GLY A 353 -4.20 -3.91 -11.38
N ASP A 354 -3.38 -3.77 -10.35
CA ASP A 354 -2.47 -4.84 -9.92
C ASP A 354 -1.56 -5.37 -11.04
N CYS A 355 -1.23 -4.56 -12.05
CA CYS A 355 -0.21 -4.93 -13.02
C CYS A 355 1.14 -4.81 -12.32
N HIS A 356 1.87 -5.91 -12.23
CA HIS A 356 3.20 -5.91 -11.64
C HIS A 356 4.27 -5.67 -12.71
N PRO A 357 5.39 -5.00 -12.38
CA PRO A 357 6.51 -4.89 -13.30
C PRO A 357 7.04 -6.26 -13.80
N GLY A 358 6.91 -7.31 -12.97
CA GLY A 358 7.21 -8.68 -13.37
C GLY A 358 6.31 -9.26 -14.47
N ASN A 359 5.14 -8.65 -14.71
CA ASN A 359 4.23 -9.04 -15.79
C ASN A 359 4.54 -8.30 -17.11
N VAL A 360 5.52 -7.40 -17.12
CA VAL A 360 5.95 -6.67 -18.32
C VAL A 360 7.29 -7.21 -18.79
N VAL A 361 7.28 -7.85 -19.96
CA VAL A 361 8.50 -8.33 -20.61
C VAL A 361 9.03 -7.26 -21.54
N GLY A 362 10.29 -6.86 -21.36
CA GLY A 362 11.00 -6.02 -22.32
C GLY A 362 11.41 -6.83 -23.53
N ALA A 363 10.69 -6.71 -24.65
CA ALA A 363 11.01 -7.37 -25.91
C ALA A 363 11.76 -6.38 -26.83
N GLY A 364 13.02 -6.10 -26.48
CA GLY A 364 13.81 -5.03 -27.11
C GLY A 364 13.27 -3.66 -26.69
N ASP A 365 12.96 -2.79 -27.64
CA ASP A 365 12.42 -1.46 -27.34
C ASP A 365 10.93 -1.46 -26.95
N THR A 366 10.28 -2.63 -26.85
CA THR A 366 8.83 -2.73 -26.62
C THR A 366 8.50 -3.40 -25.29
N PRO A 367 7.83 -2.71 -24.34
CA PRO A 367 7.27 -3.34 -23.16
C PRO A 367 5.99 -4.10 -23.54
N VAL A 368 5.95 -5.39 -23.24
CA VAL A 368 4.81 -6.28 -23.52
C VAL A 368 4.23 -6.78 -22.20
N LEU A 369 2.97 -6.42 -21.92
CA LEU A 369 2.22 -6.97 -20.79
C LEU A 369 1.77 -8.39 -21.14
N VAL A 370 2.36 -9.40 -20.47
CA VAL A 370 2.11 -10.82 -20.77
C VAL A 370 1.02 -11.44 -19.92
N ASP A 371 0.63 -10.80 -18.83
CA ASP A 371 -0.51 -11.20 -18.00
C ASP A 371 -1.59 -10.12 -17.95
N LEU A 372 -2.79 -10.51 -18.33
CA LEU A 372 -3.93 -9.63 -18.63
C LEU A 372 -5.16 -9.97 -17.79
N GLU A 373 -5.02 -10.85 -16.79
CA GLU A 373 -6.16 -11.28 -15.97
C GLU A 373 -6.75 -10.15 -15.12
N THR A 374 -5.98 -9.12 -14.80
CA THR A 374 -6.44 -7.91 -14.06
C THR A 374 -6.59 -6.67 -14.95
N LEU A 375 -6.73 -6.86 -16.27
CA LEU A 375 -6.83 -5.76 -17.25
C LEU A 375 -7.98 -4.79 -16.98
N PHE A 376 -9.05 -5.27 -16.34
CA PHE A 376 -10.15 -4.46 -15.85
C PHE A 376 -10.34 -4.72 -14.36
N THR A 377 -10.38 -3.67 -13.55
CA THR A 377 -10.63 -3.80 -12.11
C THR A 377 -12.03 -3.30 -11.77
N PRO A 378 -12.92 -4.12 -11.17
CA PRO A 378 -14.24 -3.68 -10.75
C PRO A 378 -14.19 -2.80 -9.51
N ALA A 379 -15.26 -2.05 -9.27
CA ALA A 379 -15.39 -1.25 -8.05
C ALA A 379 -15.83 -2.16 -6.88
N LEU A 380 -15.12 -2.05 -5.75
CA LEU A 380 -15.44 -2.76 -4.52
C LEU A 380 -16.13 -1.83 -3.53
N GLU A 381 -17.13 -2.35 -2.80
CA GLU A 381 -17.71 -1.63 -1.67
C GLU A 381 -16.72 -1.64 -0.51
N ARG A 382 -16.36 -0.45 -0.02
CA ARG A 382 -15.50 -0.30 1.15
C ARG A 382 -16.30 0.28 2.32
N GLY A 383 -15.95 -0.15 3.53
CA GLY A 383 -16.55 0.34 4.77
C GLY A 383 -16.34 1.83 5.01
N GLY A 384 -17.02 2.36 6.03
CA GLY A 384 -16.91 3.76 6.44
C GLY A 384 -15.44 4.13 6.67
N GLY A 385 -14.97 5.17 5.97
CA GLY A 385 -13.64 5.74 6.12
C GLY A 385 -12.66 5.51 4.96
N ALA A 386 -12.94 4.59 4.04
CA ALA A 386 -12.00 4.20 2.97
C ALA A 386 -12.12 5.01 1.65
N ALA A 387 -12.66 6.23 1.70
CA ALA A 387 -12.96 7.06 0.51
C ALA A 387 -11.71 7.38 -0.34
N ASP A 388 -10.53 7.52 0.28
CA ASP A 388 -9.25 7.73 -0.42
C ASP A 388 -8.89 6.58 -1.37
N GLY A 389 -9.32 5.36 -1.02
CA GLY A 389 -9.13 4.19 -1.87
C GLY A 389 -9.80 4.32 -3.23
N GLY A 390 -10.92 5.05 -3.32
CA GLY A 390 -11.62 5.29 -4.58
C GLY A 390 -10.87 6.25 -5.51
N ALA A 391 -10.24 7.30 -4.95
CA ALA A 391 -9.44 8.24 -5.72
C ALA A 391 -8.16 7.59 -6.26
N VAL A 392 -7.48 6.76 -5.45
CA VAL A 392 -6.31 5.99 -5.92
C VAL A 392 -6.73 4.97 -6.98
N ALA A 393 -7.83 4.23 -6.76
CA ALA A 393 -8.32 3.21 -7.69
C ALA A 393 -8.77 3.76 -9.06
N SER A 394 -8.98 5.08 -9.18
CA SER A 394 -9.42 5.72 -10.42
C SER A 394 -8.31 6.47 -11.18
N CYS A 395 -7.10 6.57 -10.61
CA CYS A 395 -5.96 7.23 -11.24
C CYS A 395 -4.90 6.24 -11.74
N VAL A 396 -3.89 6.77 -12.43
CA VAL A 396 -2.78 5.98 -13.02
C VAL A 396 -1.97 5.18 -11.99
N LEU A 397 -1.99 5.57 -10.70
CA LEU A 397 -1.33 4.82 -9.63
C LEU A 397 -1.88 3.40 -9.47
N ALA A 398 -3.18 3.20 -9.72
CA ALA A 398 -3.82 1.89 -9.60
C ALA A 398 -3.27 0.84 -10.57
N VAL A 399 -2.68 1.27 -11.70
CA VAL A 399 -2.15 0.36 -12.71
C VAL A 399 -1.05 -0.52 -12.12
N GLY A 400 -0.21 -0.01 -11.19
CA GLY A 400 0.85 -0.79 -10.54
C GLY A 400 2.19 -0.83 -11.29
N LEU A 401 2.28 -0.17 -12.45
CA LEU A 401 3.50 -0.10 -13.28
C LEU A 401 4.38 1.12 -13.01
N LEU A 402 3.96 2.05 -12.16
CA LEU A 402 4.82 3.16 -11.74
C LEU A 402 5.77 2.71 -10.62
N PRO A 403 6.96 3.31 -10.49
CA PRO A 403 7.89 2.90 -9.45
C PRO A 403 7.28 3.15 -8.07
N ALA A 404 7.00 2.09 -7.33
CA ALA A 404 6.73 2.23 -5.90
C ALA A 404 8.06 2.49 -5.20
N GLY A 405 8.08 3.42 -4.24
CA GLY A 405 9.17 3.47 -3.27
C GLY A 405 9.24 2.10 -2.60
N GLU A 406 10.27 1.31 -2.91
CA GLU A 406 10.52 0.06 -2.18
C GLU A 406 10.52 0.41 -0.70
N PRO A 407 9.72 -0.21 0.17
CA PRO A 407 9.86 -0.01 1.61
C PRO A 407 11.34 -0.01 2.01
N PRO A 408 11.77 0.84 2.96
CA PRO A 408 13.16 0.82 3.43
C PRO A 408 13.58 -0.63 3.64
N ALA A 409 14.78 -0.96 3.12
CA ALA A 409 15.35 -2.29 3.23
C ALA A 409 15.20 -2.75 4.69
N GLY A 410 14.25 -3.66 4.92
CA GLY A 410 13.71 -3.94 6.25
C GLY A 410 12.26 -4.41 6.25
N GLU A 411 11.44 -3.84 5.37
CA GLU A 411 10.00 -4.16 5.30
C GLU A 411 9.59 -4.93 4.04
N THR A 412 10.34 -4.80 2.95
CA THR A 412 10.23 -5.70 1.79
C THR A 412 11.04 -6.95 2.02
N GLY A 413 10.37 -8.08 2.18
CA GLY A 413 11.05 -9.36 2.22
C GLY A 413 11.56 -9.77 3.60
N ALA A 414 10.80 -9.49 4.67
CA ALA A 414 10.74 -10.46 5.77
C ALA A 414 10.09 -11.75 5.24
N CYS A 415 10.81 -12.46 4.38
CA CYS A 415 10.71 -13.89 4.34
C CYS A 415 11.49 -14.34 5.57
N ASN A 416 10.89 -15.19 6.39
CA ASN A 416 11.66 -15.97 7.34
C ASN A 416 12.54 -16.91 6.49
N CYS A 417 13.62 -16.38 5.90
CA CYS A 417 14.60 -17.13 5.15
C CYS A 417 15.26 -18.04 6.17
N ALA A 418 14.71 -19.23 6.27
CA ALA A 418 15.07 -20.18 7.26
C ALA A 418 16.40 -20.80 6.79
N GLU A 419 17.48 -20.49 7.49
CA GLU A 419 18.80 -21.00 7.21
C GLU A 419 18.98 -22.36 7.87
N TRP A 420 19.58 -23.29 7.14
CA TRP A 420 19.89 -24.62 7.66
C TRP A 420 21.28 -24.61 8.29
N LEU A 421 21.34 -24.55 9.62
CA LEU A 421 22.58 -24.76 10.36
C LEU A 421 22.85 -26.27 10.46
N GLY A 422 24.11 -26.68 10.34
CA GLY A 422 24.47 -28.10 10.41
C GLY A 422 23.82 -28.96 9.31
N ALA A 423 23.60 -28.39 8.12
CA ALA A 423 22.84 -29.07 7.07
C ALA A 423 23.49 -30.41 6.66
N GLY A 424 22.67 -31.47 6.57
CA GLY A 424 23.14 -32.83 6.27
C GLY A 424 23.74 -33.57 7.47
N THR A 425 23.53 -33.07 8.70
CA THR A 425 23.95 -33.72 9.95
C THR A 425 22.77 -33.89 10.90
N ASP A 426 22.89 -34.75 11.91
CA ASP A 426 21.85 -34.94 12.93
C ASP A 426 21.71 -33.74 13.89
N GLU A 427 22.65 -32.80 13.83
CA GLU A 427 22.61 -31.52 14.53
C GLU A 427 21.92 -30.43 13.70
N MET A 428 21.32 -30.80 12.57
CA MET A 428 20.63 -29.88 11.67
C MET A 428 19.54 -29.11 12.41
N GLN A 429 19.54 -27.79 12.21
CA GLN A 429 18.57 -26.88 12.80
C GLN A 429 18.03 -25.95 11.72
N LEU A 430 16.73 -25.68 11.80
CA LEU A 430 16.14 -24.59 11.07
C LEU A 430 16.32 -23.31 11.89
N HIS A 431 17.32 -22.53 11.54
CA HIS A 431 17.52 -21.22 12.11
C HIS A 431 16.67 -20.23 11.32
N VAL A 432 15.67 -19.66 11.97
CA VAL A 432 14.99 -18.47 11.46
C VAL A 432 15.66 -17.29 12.17
N PRO A 433 16.67 -16.64 11.57
CA PRO A 433 17.22 -15.45 12.19
C PRO A 433 16.09 -14.45 12.41
N GLY A 434 16.04 -13.85 13.61
CA GLY A 434 15.14 -12.73 13.87
C GLY A 434 15.29 -11.71 12.75
N VAL A 435 14.16 -11.32 12.14
CA VAL A 435 14.00 -10.47 10.95
C VAL A 435 15.32 -10.23 10.23
N HIS A 436 15.81 -11.23 9.48
CA HIS A 436 16.82 -10.90 8.49
C HIS A 436 16.13 -10.07 7.42
N VAL A 437 16.62 -8.84 7.29
CA VAL A 437 16.52 -8.02 6.09
C VAL A 437 17.37 -8.72 5.02
N GLY A 438 16.93 -9.91 4.62
CA GLY A 438 17.60 -10.69 3.60
C GLY A 438 17.30 -10.03 2.26
N HIS A 439 18.36 -9.64 1.56
CA HIS A 439 18.33 -9.32 0.13
C HIS A 439 17.97 -10.57 -0.70
N GLY A 440 16.83 -11.20 -0.40
CA GLY A 440 16.11 -11.99 -1.36
C GLY A 440 15.62 -11.00 -2.39
N ALA A 441 16.49 -10.68 -3.35
CA ALA A 441 16.07 -9.95 -4.53
C ALA A 441 14.80 -10.64 -5.02
N PRO A 442 13.67 -9.93 -5.23
CA PRO A 442 12.63 -10.48 -6.08
C PRO A 442 13.35 -11.02 -7.32
N ALA A 443 12.99 -12.24 -7.76
CA ALA A 443 13.58 -12.87 -8.95
C ALA A 443 13.85 -11.76 -9.96
N ALA A 444 15.13 -11.54 -10.27
CA ALA A 444 15.57 -10.35 -10.97
C ALA A 444 14.62 -10.15 -12.14
N VAL A 445 13.91 -9.02 -12.18
CA VAL A 445 13.03 -8.72 -13.32
C VAL A 445 13.96 -8.79 -14.53
N GLU A 446 13.80 -9.82 -15.36
CA GLU A 446 14.57 -9.93 -16.59
C GLU A 446 14.10 -8.79 -17.51
N GLY A 447 14.78 -7.65 -17.44
CA GLY A 447 14.41 -6.45 -18.20
C GLY A 447 14.60 -5.14 -17.45
N VAL A 448 13.99 -4.09 -17.99
CA VAL A 448 14.07 -2.72 -17.47
C VAL A 448 13.07 -2.54 -16.32
N ARG A 449 13.56 -2.24 -15.11
CA ARG A 449 12.66 -1.95 -13.98
C ARG A 449 12.09 -0.54 -14.10
N PRO A 450 10.90 -0.26 -13.54
CA PRO A 450 10.34 1.09 -13.55
C PRO A 450 11.29 2.13 -12.95
N ALA A 451 12.05 1.77 -11.91
CA ALA A 451 13.04 2.64 -11.30
C ALA A 451 14.20 3.02 -12.25
N ASP A 452 14.57 2.13 -13.16
CA ASP A 452 15.63 2.40 -14.15
C ASP A 452 15.18 3.44 -15.20
N LEU A 453 13.86 3.70 -15.30
CA LEU A 453 13.29 4.72 -16.18
C LEU A 453 13.32 6.14 -15.58
N ARG A 454 13.80 6.32 -14.34
CA ARG A 454 13.85 7.64 -13.68
C ARG A 454 14.59 8.69 -14.51
N ALA A 455 15.72 8.33 -15.10
CA ALA A 455 16.49 9.24 -15.96
C ALA A 455 15.77 9.59 -17.29
N TYR A 456 14.72 8.83 -17.64
CA TYR A 456 13.93 8.95 -18.86
C TYR A 456 12.46 9.29 -18.56
N GLU A 457 12.17 9.87 -17.39
CA GLU A 457 10.82 10.26 -16.97
C GLU A 457 10.11 11.12 -18.02
N ALA A 458 10.83 12.07 -18.63
CA ALA A 458 10.30 12.91 -19.69
C ALA A 458 9.84 12.11 -20.92
N ASP A 459 10.53 11.02 -21.27
CA ASP A 459 10.15 10.12 -22.36
C ASP A 459 8.93 9.27 -21.99
N VAL A 460 8.83 8.81 -20.73
CA VAL A 460 7.61 8.15 -20.22
C VAL A 460 6.41 9.08 -20.33
N VAL A 461 6.55 10.32 -19.86
CA VAL A 461 5.48 11.33 -19.95
C VAL A 461 5.12 11.65 -21.41
N ALA A 462 6.11 11.76 -22.30
CA ALA A 462 5.87 11.99 -23.72
C ALA A 462 5.08 10.84 -24.37
N GLY A 463 5.45 9.59 -24.06
CA GLY A 463 4.72 8.40 -24.50
C GLY A 463 3.28 8.36 -23.97
N PHE A 464 3.12 8.63 -22.67
CA PHE A 464 1.82 8.69 -22.02
C PHE A 464 0.91 9.72 -22.67
N ARG A 465 1.39 10.96 -22.84
CA ARG A 465 0.62 12.03 -23.49
C ARG A 465 0.20 11.66 -24.92
N ARG A 466 1.13 11.12 -25.72
CA ARG A 466 0.84 10.71 -27.10
C ARG A 466 -0.26 9.66 -27.16
N ALA A 467 -0.16 8.61 -26.36
CA ALA A 467 -1.17 7.57 -26.30
C ALA A 467 -2.51 8.10 -25.77
N TYR A 468 -2.49 8.94 -24.72
CA TYR A 468 -3.68 9.57 -24.17
C TYR A 468 -4.41 10.42 -25.22
N ASP A 469 -3.68 11.20 -26.02
CA ASP A 469 -4.25 12.04 -27.07
C ASP A 469 -4.91 11.20 -28.17
N VAL A 470 -4.29 10.08 -28.57
CA VAL A 470 -4.90 9.13 -29.51
C VAL A 470 -6.17 8.51 -28.93
N LEU A 471 -6.16 8.11 -27.66
CA LEU A 471 -7.33 7.52 -26.99
C LEU A 471 -8.48 8.53 -26.85
N SER A 472 -8.15 9.78 -26.52
CA SER A 472 -9.11 10.89 -26.37
C SER A 472 -9.77 11.28 -27.71
N ALA A 473 -9.00 11.27 -28.80
CA ALA A 473 -9.54 11.51 -30.14
C ALA A 473 -10.50 10.40 -30.63
N GLU A 474 -10.39 9.20 -30.05
CA GLU A 474 -11.07 7.98 -30.52
C GLU A 474 -12.06 7.41 -29.49
N THR A 475 -12.54 8.22 -28.54
CA THR A 475 -13.37 7.79 -27.40
C THR A 475 -14.57 6.92 -27.80
N GLY A 476 -15.31 7.28 -28.86
CA GLY A 476 -16.44 6.49 -29.35
C GLY A 476 -16.03 5.10 -29.85
N ALA A 477 -15.04 5.04 -30.75
CA ALA A 477 -14.55 3.79 -31.32
C ALA A 477 -13.83 2.91 -30.28
N LEU A 478 -13.20 3.52 -29.28
CA LEU A 478 -12.60 2.85 -28.13
C LEU A 478 -13.69 2.27 -27.22
N ALA A 479 -14.73 3.04 -26.89
CA ALA A 479 -15.85 2.59 -26.06
C ALA A 479 -16.55 1.37 -26.67
N ASP A 480 -16.79 1.33 -27.98
CA ASP A 480 -17.39 0.19 -28.66
C ASP A 480 -16.54 -1.08 -28.56
N ARG A 481 -15.22 -0.94 -28.66
CA ARG A 481 -14.28 -2.05 -28.48
C ARG A 481 -14.26 -2.53 -27.04
N VAL A 482 -14.33 -1.62 -26.08
CA VAL A 482 -14.37 -1.94 -24.65
C VAL A 482 -15.68 -2.64 -24.26
N ARG A 483 -16.83 -2.26 -24.85
CA ARG A 483 -18.10 -2.99 -24.69
C ARG A 483 -18.01 -4.45 -25.12
N ALA A 484 -17.18 -4.77 -26.11
CA ALA A 484 -17.00 -6.14 -26.56
C ALA A 484 -16.38 -7.06 -25.49
N PHE A 485 -15.76 -6.53 -24.43
CA PHE A 485 -15.21 -7.30 -23.32
C PHE A 485 -16.27 -7.71 -22.29
N ALA A 486 -17.52 -7.24 -22.37
CA ALA A 486 -18.54 -7.40 -21.32
C ALA A 486 -18.71 -8.83 -20.78
N GLY A 487 -18.53 -9.83 -21.64
CA GLY A 487 -18.66 -11.25 -21.29
C GLY A 487 -17.37 -11.93 -20.83
N ASP A 488 -16.22 -11.29 -20.98
CA ASP A 488 -14.92 -11.90 -20.71
C ASP A 488 -14.67 -12.02 -19.19
N GLU A 489 -14.00 -13.10 -18.77
CA GLU A 489 -13.58 -13.33 -17.38
C GLU A 489 -12.32 -12.52 -17.04
N ILE A 490 -12.30 -11.92 -15.86
CA ILE A 490 -11.18 -11.20 -15.24
C ILE A 490 -10.97 -11.67 -13.80
N ARG A 491 -9.74 -11.60 -13.30
CA ARG A 491 -9.38 -11.81 -11.90
C ARG A 491 -9.72 -10.56 -11.08
N VAL A 492 -10.27 -10.79 -9.89
CA VAL A 492 -10.53 -9.75 -8.89
C VAL A 492 -9.62 -9.98 -7.69
N VAL A 493 -8.71 -9.06 -7.43
CA VAL A 493 -7.75 -9.17 -6.33
C VAL A 493 -8.35 -8.52 -5.08
N LEU A 494 -8.89 -9.34 -4.18
CA LEU A 494 -9.44 -8.88 -2.90
C LEU A 494 -8.36 -8.69 -1.84
N ARG A 495 -7.29 -9.50 -1.90
CA ARG A 495 -6.11 -9.40 -1.04
C ARG A 495 -4.85 -9.59 -1.88
N PRO A 496 -3.76 -8.88 -1.56
CA PRO A 496 -2.46 -9.13 -2.21
C PRO A 496 -2.01 -10.57 -2.00
N THR A 497 -1.51 -11.23 -3.05
CA THR A 497 -1.07 -12.64 -2.99
C THR A 497 -0.02 -12.90 -1.90
N ARG A 498 0.85 -11.93 -1.60
CA ARG A 498 1.83 -12.00 -0.50
C ARG A 498 1.20 -12.30 0.87
N THR A 499 -0.05 -11.89 1.11
CA THR A 499 -0.78 -12.18 2.34
C THR A 499 -1.05 -13.68 2.45
N TYR A 500 -1.49 -14.30 1.35
CA TYR A 500 -1.72 -15.74 1.28
C TYR A 500 -0.42 -16.53 1.41
N ALA A 501 0.65 -16.10 0.72
CA ALA A 501 1.96 -16.74 0.81
C ALA A 501 2.51 -16.76 2.26
N ARG A 502 2.37 -15.64 2.99
CA ARG A 502 2.75 -15.54 4.41
C ARG A 502 1.94 -16.49 5.30
N LEU A 503 0.63 -16.58 5.07
CA LEU A 503 -0.23 -17.52 5.81
C LEU A 503 0.15 -18.97 5.51
N GLN A 504 0.37 -19.33 4.24
CA GLN A 504 0.81 -20.68 3.86
C GLN A 504 2.14 -21.06 4.52
N GLU A 505 3.09 -20.14 4.63
CA GLU A 505 4.37 -20.39 5.30
C GLU A 505 4.22 -20.53 6.82
N ALA A 506 3.36 -19.71 7.45
CA ALA A 506 3.06 -19.82 8.87
C ALA A 506 2.37 -21.16 9.21
N LEU A 507 1.53 -21.66 8.30
CA LEU A 507 0.84 -22.94 8.39
C LEU A 507 1.77 -24.17 8.37
N LEU A 508 3.07 -24.01 8.07
CA LEU A 508 4.05 -25.10 8.11
C LEU A 508 4.66 -25.32 9.49
N HIS A 509 4.36 -24.48 10.48
CA HIS A 509 4.82 -24.72 11.85
C HIS A 509 4.34 -26.08 12.36
N THR A 510 5.20 -26.84 13.04
CA THR A 510 4.94 -28.25 13.41
C THR A 510 3.68 -28.42 14.25
N ASP A 511 3.35 -27.46 15.12
CA ASP A 511 2.08 -27.46 15.87
C ASP A 511 0.84 -27.43 14.97
N HIS A 512 0.92 -26.73 13.83
CA HIS A 512 -0.17 -26.65 12.83
C HIS A 512 -0.19 -27.84 11.86
N LEU A 513 0.78 -28.75 11.95
CA LEU A 513 0.84 -29.98 11.13
C LEU A 513 0.19 -31.19 11.84
N ARG A 514 -0.14 -31.05 13.14
CA ARG A 514 -0.72 -32.12 13.97
C ARG A 514 -2.24 -32.10 14.06
N ASP A 515 -2.85 -30.92 14.19
CA ASP A 515 -4.30 -30.75 14.36
C ASP A 515 -4.83 -29.65 13.44
N ALA A 516 -5.83 -29.98 12.63
CA ALA A 516 -6.43 -29.02 11.69
C ALA A 516 -7.19 -27.88 12.40
N LEU A 517 -7.63 -28.05 13.65
CA LEU A 517 -8.25 -26.94 14.39
C LEU A 517 -7.24 -25.82 14.71
N ASP A 518 -5.96 -26.16 14.92
CA ASP A 518 -4.92 -25.14 15.12
C ASP A 518 -4.60 -24.38 13.83
N ARG A 519 -4.81 -25.02 12.66
CA ARG A 519 -4.73 -24.36 11.36
C ARG A 519 -5.91 -23.44 11.11
N ASP A 520 -7.13 -23.90 11.41
CA ASP A 520 -8.33 -23.08 11.28
C ASP A 520 -8.23 -21.82 12.13
N ARG A 521 -7.69 -21.93 13.35
CA ARG A 521 -7.40 -20.78 14.20
C ARG A 521 -6.41 -19.79 13.56
N LEU A 522 -5.36 -20.29 12.91
CA LEU A 522 -4.41 -19.42 12.21
C LEU A 522 -5.03 -18.77 10.97
N LEU A 523 -5.84 -19.53 10.21
CA LEU A 523 -6.54 -19.04 9.03
C LEU A 523 -7.60 -17.99 9.37
N ASP A 524 -8.08 -17.92 10.61
CA ASP A 524 -8.99 -16.86 11.04
C ASP A 524 -8.35 -15.45 11.03
N TRP A 525 -7.05 -15.32 10.80
CA TRP A 525 -6.44 -14.04 10.38
C TRP A 525 -7.04 -13.46 9.10
N LEU A 526 -7.70 -14.28 8.27
CA LEU A 526 -8.48 -13.83 7.12
C LEU A 526 -9.71 -12.99 7.49
N TRP A 527 -10.09 -12.90 8.78
CA TRP A 527 -11.12 -11.97 9.24
C TRP A 527 -10.61 -10.53 9.40
N VAL A 528 -9.29 -10.32 9.42
CA VAL A 528 -8.70 -8.97 9.46
C VAL A 528 -9.04 -8.21 8.18
N GLY A 529 -9.54 -6.98 8.33
CA GLY A 529 -9.92 -6.10 7.23
C GLY A 529 -11.35 -6.30 6.70
N VAL A 530 -12.16 -7.18 7.30
CA VAL A 530 -13.57 -7.36 6.91
C VAL A 530 -14.39 -6.07 7.08
N GLU A 531 -14.13 -5.27 8.10
CA GLU A 531 -14.82 -3.99 8.28
C GLU A 531 -14.45 -2.98 7.16
N GLU A 532 -13.21 -3.02 6.66
CA GLU A 532 -12.74 -2.16 5.58
C GLU A 532 -13.27 -2.62 4.21
N LEU A 533 -13.35 -3.93 4.00
CA LEU A 533 -13.81 -4.55 2.76
C LEU A 533 -14.82 -5.66 3.08
N PRO A 534 -16.12 -5.33 3.26
CA PRO A 534 -17.16 -6.25 3.73
C PRO A 534 -17.33 -7.53 2.92
N VAL A 535 -17.06 -7.48 1.60
CA VAL A 535 -17.13 -8.66 0.71
C VAL A 535 -16.24 -9.81 1.18
N LEU A 536 -15.16 -9.52 1.92
CA LEU A 536 -14.25 -10.53 2.45
C LEU A 536 -14.98 -11.56 3.34
N ALA A 537 -15.97 -11.13 4.14
CA ALA A 537 -16.72 -12.04 4.99
C ALA A 537 -17.40 -13.17 4.18
N ALA A 538 -17.86 -12.86 2.96
CA ALA A 538 -18.49 -13.83 2.08
C ALA A 538 -17.48 -14.77 1.38
N THR A 539 -16.21 -14.37 1.27
CA THR A 539 -15.16 -15.10 0.55
C THR A 539 -14.27 -15.96 1.43
N ILE A 540 -14.14 -15.68 2.73
CA ILE A 540 -13.23 -16.39 3.65
C ILE A 540 -13.35 -17.91 3.58
N ALA A 541 -14.57 -18.46 3.47
CA ALA A 541 -14.75 -19.91 3.36
C ALA A 541 -14.09 -20.49 2.10
N ALA A 542 -14.14 -19.78 0.97
CA ALA A 542 -13.45 -20.17 -0.25
C ALA A 542 -11.93 -19.98 -0.12
N GLU A 543 -11.48 -18.88 0.51
CA GLU A 543 -10.05 -18.65 0.78
C GLU A 543 -9.45 -19.79 1.62
N ARG A 544 -10.15 -20.21 2.67
CA ARG A 544 -9.74 -21.35 3.52
C ARG A 544 -9.67 -22.65 2.74
N ALA A 545 -10.65 -22.90 1.86
CA ALA A 545 -10.67 -24.10 1.02
C ALA A 545 -9.49 -24.14 0.03
N ASP A 546 -9.21 -23.04 -0.66
CA ASP A 546 -8.09 -22.92 -1.59
C ASP A 546 -6.75 -23.09 -0.85
N LEU A 547 -6.57 -22.39 0.29
CA LEU A 547 -5.36 -22.51 1.11
C LEU A 547 -5.17 -23.92 1.68
N ALA A 548 -6.25 -24.62 2.03
CA ALA A 548 -6.19 -26.02 2.46
C ALA A 548 -5.80 -26.96 1.32
N ALA A 549 -6.12 -26.61 0.07
CA ALA A 549 -5.69 -27.32 -1.13
C ALA A 549 -4.23 -27.01 -1.55
N GLY A 550 -3.58 -26.05 -0.88
CA GLY A 550 -2.24 -25.56 -1.27
C GLY A 550 -2.29 -24.50 -2.37
N ASP A 551 -3.48 -24.06 -2.77
CA ASP A 551 -3.68 -23.03 -3.79
C ASP A 551 -3.70 -21.63 -3.17
N THR A 552 -3.33 -20.65 -4.01
CA THR A 552 -3.61 -19.24 -3.75
C THR A 552 -5.08 -18.97 -4.09
N PRO A 553 -5.87 -18.34 -3.20
CA PRO A 553 -7.26 -18.01 -3.48
C PRO A 553 -7.44 -17.19 -4.77
N LEU A 554 -8.43 -17.58 -5.58
CA LEU A 554 -8.74 -16.93 -6.85
C LEU A 554 -10.20 -16.50 -6.93
N PHE A 555 -10.41 -15.20 -7.15
CA PHE A 555 -11.72 -14.63 -7.42
C PHE A 555 -11.79 -14.10 -8.83
N THR A 556 -12.96 -14.25 -9.45
CA THR A 556 -13.18 -13.83 -10.83
C THR A 556 -14.49 -13.06 -10.97
N ALA A 557 -14.58 -12.26 -12.02
CA ALA A 557 -15.79 -11.57 -12.42
C ALA A 557 -15.87 -11.54 -13.95
N ARG A 558 -17.07 -11.31 -14.49
CA ARG A 558 -17.20 -10.89 -15.90
C ARG A 558 -17.10 -9.37 -15.97
N VAL A 559 -16.43 -8.83 -16.98
CA VAL A 559 -16.16 -7.38 -17.09
C VAL A 559 -17.44 -6.54 -16.99
N GLY A 560 -18.55 -6.99 -17.61
CA GLY A 560 -19.85 -6.32 -17.58
C GLY A 560 -20.77 -6.71 -16.41
N SER A 561 -20.32 -7.51 -15.45
CA SER A 561 -21.13 -7.99 -14.32
C SER A 561 -20.76 -7.29 -13.01
N ARG A 562 -21.70 -7.29 -12.06
CA ARG A 562 -21.49 -6.90 -10.64
C ARG A 562 -21.35 -8.11 -9.71
N ASP A 563 -21.34 -9.31 -10.27
CA ASP A 563 -21.21 -10.53 -9.50
C ASP A 563 -19.74 -10.91 -9.34
N LEU A 564 -19.43 -11.57 -8.23
CA LEU A 564 -18.13 -12.14 -7.94
C LEU A 564 -18.23 -13.65 -7.90
N TRP A 565 -17.24 -14.36 -8.43
CA TRP A 565 -17.14 -15.82 -8.34
C TRP A 565 -15.97 -16.19 -7.44
N ALA A 566 -16.27 -16.96 -6.40
CA ALA A 566 -15.29 -17.59 -5.53
C ALA A 566 -15.10 -19.04 -5.99
N GLY A 567 -13.91 -19.38 -6.51
CA GLY A 567 -13.70 -20.67 -7.16
C GLY A 567 -14.34 -20.77 -8.55
N ARG A 568 -14.92 -21.93 -8.90
CA ARG A 568 -15.59 -22.16 -10.19
C ARG A 568 -17.11 -21.91 -10.16
N ASP A 569 -17.78 -22.36 -9.10
CA ASP A 569 -19.25 -22.48 -9.14
C ASP A 569 -19.98 -21.57 -8.14
N ARG A 570 -19.27 -21.01 -7.15
CA ARG A 570 -19.90 -20.15 -6.14
C ARG A 570 -19.97 -18.72 -6.61
N ARG A 571 -21.12 -18.37 -7.18
CA ARG A 571 -21.50 -16.98 -7.53
C ARG A 571 -21.98 -16.23 -6.28
N LEU A 572 -21.49 -15.02 -6.10
CA LEU A 572 -21.91 -14.03 -5.11
C LEU A 572 -22.59 -12.88 -5.87
N PRO A 573 -23.92 -12.88 -6.01
CA PRO A 573 -24.64 -11.91 -6.80
C PRO A 573 -24.51 -10.50 -6.24
N GLY A 574 -24.21 -9.51 -7.08
CA GLY A 574 -24.14 -8.09 -6.68
C GLY A 574 -23.06 -7.75 -5.65
N ALA A 575 -22.07 -8.63 -5.45
CA ALA A 575 -20.99 -8.42 -4.48
C ALA A 575 -20.04 -7.25 -4.83
N LEU A 576 -20.09 -6.76 -6.07
CA LEU A 576 -19.30 -5.63 -6.55
C LEU A 576 -20.14 -4.34 -6.56
N ALA A 577 -19.54 -3.22 -6.14
CA ALA A 577 -20.17 -1.90 -6.14
C ALA A 577 -20.56 -1.45 -7.56
N GLY A 578 -19.76 -1.83 -8.56
CA GLY A 578 -20.00 -1.54 -9.97
C GLY A 578 -19.19 -2.44 -10.88
N SER A 579 -19.67 -2.64 -12.11
CA SER A 579 -18.96 -3.46 -13.10
C SER A 579 -17.66 -2.78 -13.54
N ALA A 580 -16.70 -3.59 -13.96
CA ALA A 580 -15.43 -3.07 -14.48
C ALA A 580 -15.64 -2.36 -15.83
N LEU A 581 -16.63 -2.81 -16.62
CA LEU A 581 -17.05 -2.18 -17.87
C LEU A 581 -17.53 -0.74 -17.64
N ASP A 582 -18.42 -0.52 -16.68
CA ASP A 582 -18.94 0.82 -16.39
C ASP A 582 -17.81 1.75 -15.91
N GLY A 583 -16.88 1.22 -15.12
CA GLY A 583 -15.67 1.94 -14.71
C GLY A 583 -14.80 2.36 -15.90
N ALA A 584 -14.56 1.44 -16.85
CA ALA A 584 -13.80 1.70 -18.06
C ALA A 584 -14.48 2.73 -18.97
N LEU A 585 -15.78 2.58 -19.21
CA LEU A 585 -16.54 3.52 -20.03
C LEU A 585 -16.60 4.91 -19.41
N ARG A 586 -16.71 5.03 -18.08
CA ARG A 586 -16.63 6.32 -17.39
C ARG A 586 -15.25 6.97 -17.55
N ARG A 587 -14.16 6.21 -17.43
CA ARG A 587 -12.79 6.73 -17.65
C ARG A 587 -12.59 7.19 -19.09
N ILE A 588 -13.04 6.40 -20.07
CA ILE A 588 -12.95 6.77 -21.49
C ILE A 588 -13.76 8.04 -21.79
N ALA A 589 -14.97 8.16 -21.25
CA ALA A 589 -15.80 9.36 -21.41
C ALA A 589 -15.20 10.60 -20.72
N GLY A 590 -14.42 10.40 -19.66
CA GLY A 590 -13.73 11.46 -18.93
C GLY A 590 -12.35 11.84 -19.48
N LEU A 591 -11.88 11.21 -20.56
CA LEU A 591 -10.59 11.54 -21.16
C LEU A 591 -10.61 12.99 -21.66
N GLY A 592 -9.65 13.80 -21.21
CA GLY A 592 -9.58 15.22 -21.56
C GLY A 592 -8.31 15.87 -21.06
N GLY A 593 -8.06 17.12 -21.46
CA GLY A 593 -6.82 17.83 -21.14
C GLY A 593 -6.54 17.93 -19.64
N ALA A 594 -7.55 18.30 -18.85
CA ALA A 594 -7.40 18.41 -17.39
C ALA A 594 -7.09 17.05 -16.73
N ASP A 595 -7.73 15.97 -17.19
CA ASP A 595 -7.45 14.63 -16.67
C ASP A 595 -6.05 14.16 -17.05
N ARG A 596 -5.65 14.35 -18.32
CA ARG A 596 -4.30 14.06 -18.79
C ARG A 596 -3.23 14.70 -17.91
N GLU A 597 -3.37 15.99 -17.60
CA GLU A 597 -2.37 16.69 -16.78
C GLU A 597 -2.36 16.22 -15.32
N ARG A 598 -3.51 15.81 -14.76
CA ARG A 598 -3.54 15.16 -13.44
C ARG A 598 -2.81 13.83 -13.43
N GLN A 599 -3.03 12.98 -14.44
CA GLN A 599 -2.32 11.70 -14.54
C GLN A 599 -0.82 11.90 -14.77
N VAL A 600 -0.43 12.88 -15.60
CA VAL A 600 0.98 13.25 -15.81
C VAL A 600 1.61 13.73 -14.51
N TRP A 601 0.92 14.56 -13.74
CA TRP A 601 1.40 15.01 -12.43
C TRP A 601 1.68 13.83 -11.51
N LEU A 602 0.77 12.85 -11.43
CA LEU A 602 0.97 11.64 -10.63
C LEU A 602 2.18 10.83 -11.10
N ILE A 603 2.37 10.65 -12.41
CA ILE A 603 3.55 9.96 -12.98
C ILE A 603 4.83 10.65 -12.51
N ARG A 604 4.89 11.98 -12.65
CA ARG A 604 6.05 12.79 -12.23
C ARG A 604 6.31 12.68 -10.73
N ALA A 605 5.28 12.83 -9.92
CA ALA A 605 5.37 12.71 -8.46
C ALA A 605 5.91 11.33 -8.06
N THR A 606 5.46 10.25 -8.73
CA THR A 606 5.97 8.91 -8.45
C THR A 606 7.43 8.75 -8.84
N PHE A 607 7.90 9.26 -9.98
CA PHE A 607 9.34 9.22 -10.30
C PHE A 607 10.19 10.09 -9.38
N ALA A 608 9.64 11.22 -8.93
CA ALA A 608 10.31 12.09 -7.97
C ALA A 608 10.52 11.42 -6.60
N SER A 609 9.64 10.48 -6.21
CA SER A 609 9.79 9.70 -4.98
C SER A 609 11.10 8.90 -4.88
N LEU A 610 11.68 8.56 -6.04
CA LEU A 610 12.92 7.79 -6.14
C LEU A 610 14.18 8.64 -5.91
N ALA A 611 14.02 9.95 -5.74
CA ALA A 611 15.15 10.80 -5.40
C ALA A 611 15.61 10.51 -3.97
N GLU A 612 16.86 10.05 -3.84
CA GLU A 612 17.59 10.11 -2.58
C GLU A 612 17.81 11.59 -2.24
N THR A 613 16.86 12.19 -1.56
CA THR A 613 17.00 13.54 -1.01
C THR A 613 17.59 13.38 0.39
N PRO A 614 18.81 13.87 0.66
CA PRO A 614 19.31 13.94 2.02
C PRO A 614 18.30 14.73 2.86
N ASP A 615 18.03 14.26 4.08
CA ASP A 615 17.13 14.85 5.08
C ASP A 615 16.86 16.35 4.90
N ALA A 616 15.74 16.68 4.24
CA ALA A 616 14.65 17.48 4.81
C ALA A 616 13.68 17.99 3.72
N PRO A 617 12.43 18.30 4.09
CA PRO A 617 11.59 19.30 3.41
C PRO A 617 12.22 20.71 3.33
N HIS A 618 13.53 20.87 3.49
CA HIS A 618 14.26 22.13 3.61
C HIS A 618 15.55 22.15 2.77
N ALA A 619 15.63 21.34 1.70
CA ALA A 619 16.72 21.44 0.75
C ALA A 619 16.75 22.86 0.18
N GLU A 620 17.88 23.56 0.36
CA GLU A 620 18.04 24.93 -0.09
C GLU A 620 18.12 24.98 -1.62
N VAL A 621 16.97 25.07 -2.25
CA VAL A 621 16.87 25.51 -3.64
C VAL A 621 17.19 27.01 -3.64
N ARG A 622 18.47 27.37 -3.80
CA ARG A 622 18.93 28.76 -3.86
C ARG A 622 18.87 29.26 -5.31
N TRP A 623 18.02 30.25 -5.59
CA TRP A 623 18.01 30.95 -6.88
C TRP A 623 18.13 32.45 -6.64
N ARG A 624 19.25 33.04 -7.05
CA ARG A 624 19.48 34.48 -6.87
C ARG A 624 18.62 35.26 -7.88
N PRO A 625 17.70 36.13 -7.44
CA PRO A 625 17.08 37.11 -8.33
C PRO A 625 18.15 38.09 -8.84
N GLY A 626 17.99 38.57 -10.08
CA GLY A 626 18.74 39.72 -10.59
C GLY A 626 18.30 41.04 -9.92
N PRO A 627 19.02 42.15 -10.16
CA PRO A 627 18.71 43.45 -9.54
C PRO A 627 17.25 43.88 -9.75
N VAL A 628 16.67 44.48 -8.71
CA VAL A 628 15.31 45.03 -8.69
C VAL A 628 15.33 46.43 -9.32
N PRO A 629 14.48 46.74 -10.32
CA PRO A 629 14.30 48.12 -10.76
C PRO A 629 13.80 49.00 -9.60
N ALA A 630 14.30 50.22 -9.49
CA ALA A 630 13.99 51.13 -8.38
C ALA A 630 12.56 51.72 -8.42
N GLU A 631 11.79 51.47 -9.47
CA GLU A 631 10.46 52.04 -9.71
C GLU A 631 9.37 51.16 -9.08
N PRO A 632 8.53 51.68 -8.16
CA PRO A 632 7.41 50.94 -7.58
C PRO A 632 6.33 50.65 -8.64
N SER A 633 5.98 49.38 -8.82
CA SER A 633 4.76 49.01 -9.55
C SER A 633 3.52 49.34 -8.71
N THR A 634 2.75 50.35 -9.12
CA THR A 634 1.52 50.83 -8.49
C THR A 634 0.29 49.95 -8.76
N PHE A 635 0.39 48.95 -9.63
CA PHE A 635 -0.72 48.04 -9.95
C PHE A 635 -0.21 46.59 -10.00
N ARG A 636 -0.42 45.85 -8.90
CA ARG A 636 -0.15 44.41 -8.85
C ARG A 636 -1.47 43.68 -8.75
N PRO A 637 -1.89 42.93 -9.79
CA PRO A 637 -3.14 42.18 -9.75
C PRO A 637 -2.96 40.90 -8.90
N LEU A 638 -2.55 41.06 -7.64
CA LEU A 638 -2.26 39.95 -6.71
C LEU A 638 -3.49 39.06 -6.50
N LEU A 639 -4.68 39.67 -6.41
CA LEU A 639 -5.95 38.93 -6.33
C LEU A 639 -6.25 38.13 -7.61
N ALA A 640 -5.93 38.67 -8.79
CA ALA A 640 -6.11 37.92 -10.04
C ALA A 640 -5.16 36.72 -10.10
N GLN A 641 -3.90 36.90 -9.68
CA GLN A 641 -2.94 35.79 -9.59
C GLN A 641 -3.36 34.74 -8.55
N ALA A 642 -3.93 35.17 -7.42
CA ALA A 642 -4.50 34.25 -6.43
C ALA A 642 -5.69 33.47 -7.00
N ALA A 643 -6.54 34.11 -7.82
CA ALA A 643 -7.64 33.45 -8.52
C ALA A 643 -7.14 32.43 -9.57
N GLU A 644 -6.14 32.78 -10.38
CA GLU A 644 -5.51 31.86 -11.33
C GLU A 644 -4.89 30.63 -10.63
N ILE A 645 -4.27 30.85 -9.47
CA ILE A 645 -3.80 29.77 -8.60
C ILE A 645 -4.97 28.91 -8.13
N GLY A 646 -6.06 29.53 -7.69
CA GLY A 646 -7.29 28.84 -7.28
C GLY A 646 -7.84 27.94 -8.39
N GLU A 647 -7.93 28.44 -9.62
CA GLU A 647 -8.36 27.65 -10.78
C GLU A 647 -7.41 26.47 -11.06
N ARG A 648 -6.10 26.71 -10.99
CA ARG A 648 -5.09 25.66 -11.18
C ARG A 648 -5.20 24.57 -10.12
N VAL A 649 -5.34 24.94 -8.85
CA VAL A 649 -5.55 23.99 -7.76
C VAL A 649 -6.86 23.24 -7.95
N ALA A 650 -7.95 23.90 -8.35
CA ALA A 650 -9.24 23.25 -8.60
C ALA A 650 -9.14 22.20 -9.72
N ALA A 651 -8.38 22.49 -10.78
CA ALA A 651 -8.15 21.56 -11.89
C ALA A 651 -7.37 20.29 -11.49
N MET A 652 -6.60 20.34 -10.38
CA MET A 652 -5.88 19.19 -9.84
C MET A 652 -6.78 18.19 -9.09
N ALA A 653 -8.04 18.52 -8.82
CA ALA A 653 -8.96 17.65 -8.10
C ALA A 653 -9.21 16.33 -8.86
N HIS A 654 -9.18 15.21 -8.14
CA HIS A 654 -9.44 13.88 -8.67
C HIS A 654 -10.21 13.01 -7.66
N GLY A 655 -11.24 12.30 -8.12
CA GLY A 655 -11.99 11.36 -7.26
C GLY A 655 -12.62 12.01 -6.02
N GLY A 656 -12.92 13.32 -6.05
CA GLY A 656 -13.47 14.06 -4.92
C GLY A 656 -12.44 14.53 -3.87
N THR A 657 -11.15 14.35 -4.14
CA THR A 657 -10.04 14.83 -3.30
C THR A 657 -8.91 15.42 -4.17
N TRP A 658 -7.79 15.73 -3.56
CA TRP A 658 -6.54 16.12 -4.21
C TRP A 658 -5.43 15.18 -3.76
N PHE A 659 -4.37 15.10 -4.55
CA PHE A 659 -3.15 14.40 -4.16
C PHE A 659 -2.10 15.42 -3.74
N THR A 660 -1.48 15.20 -2.60
CA THR A 660 -0.25 15.88 -2.21
C THR A 660 0.96 14.99 -2.48
N PHE A 661 2.14 15.58 -2.60
CA PHE A 661 3.41 14.87 -2.58
C PHE A 661 4.02 15.05 -1.20
N GLY A 662 3.82 14.08 -0.31
CA GLY A 662 4.16 14.20 1.10
C GLY A 662 4.96 12.99 1.61
N PRO A 663 5.56 13.11 2.80
CA PRO A 663 6.28 12.00 3.42
C PRO A 663 5.32 10.86 3.83
N THR A 664 5.70 9.62 3.54
CA THR A 664 5.06 8.38 3.98
C THR A 664 5.81 7.78 5.17
N ALA A 665 5.25 6.72 5.77
CA ALA A 665 5.96 5.89 6.74
C ALA A 665 7.36 5.52 6.20
N GLY A 666 8.41 5.75 6.99
CA GLY A 666 9.81 5.57 6.59
C GLY A 666 10.48 6.79 5.91
N ALA A 667 9.89 7.98 6.01
CA ALA A 667 10.46 9.26 5.53
C ALA A 667 10.69 9.36 4.01
N ARG A 668 9.93 8.60 3.22
CA ARG A 668 9.95 8.66 1.75
C ARG A 668 8.85 9.57 1.23
N TRP A 669 9.10 10.34 0.19
CA TRP A 669 8.06 11.16 -0.43
C TRP A 669 7.22 10.32 -1.40
N ALA A 670 5.90 10.48 -1.42
CA ALA A 670 5.05 9.84 -2.42
C ALA A 670 3.79 10.67 -2.70
N PRO A 671 3.17 10.51 -3.88
CA PRO A 671 1.84 11.05 -4.12
C PRO A 671 0.81 10.30 -3.26
N VAL A 672 0.13 11.03 -2.38
CA VAL A 672 -0.90 10.49 -1.47
C VAL A 672 -2.14 11.37 -1.49
N PRO A 673 -3.35 10.81 -1.35
CA PRO A 673 -4.56 11.60 -1.13
C PRO A 673 -4.41 12.53 0.07
N MET A 674 -4.91 13.77 -0.04
CA MET A 674 -4.82 14.76 1.04
C MET A 674 -5.59 14.33 2.28
N GLY A 675 -4.93 14.45 3.43
CA GLY A 675 -5.50 14.20 4.76
C GLY A 675 -6.47 15.29 5.23
N ALA A 676 -6.84 15.24 6.51
CA ALA A 676 -7.68 16.26 7.14
C ALA A 676 -6.91 17.45 7.73
N GLY A 677 -5.57 17.42 7.75
CA GLY A 677 -4.73 18.46 8.35
C GLY A 677 -4.86 19.84 7.68
N LEU A 678 -4.30 20.86 8.32
CA LEU A 678 -4.18 22.21 7.79
C LEU A 678 -2.94 22.38 6.92
N TYR A 679 -1.85 21.65 7.20
CA TYR A 679 -0.56 21.79 6.51
C TYR A 679 -0.66 21.43 5.02
N ASP A 680 -1.06 20.19 4.75
CA ASP A 680 -1.15 19.54 3.43
C ASP A 680 -2.47 18.80 3.23
N GLY A 681 -3.48 19.16 4.02
CA GLY A 681 -4.79 18.52 4.03
C GLY A 681 -5.95 19.40 3.54
N LEU A 682 -7.13 18.80 3.53
CA LEU A 682 -8.38 19.41 3.08
C LEU A 682 -8.81 20.61 3.94
N SER A 683 -8.43 20.67 5.21
CA SER A 683 -8.75 21.84 6.06
C SER A 683 -8.04 23.09 5.55
N GLY A 684 -6.78 22.95 5.11
CA GLY A 684 -6.02 24.05 4.51
C GLY A 684 -6.61 24.53 3.19
N LEU A 685 -7.05 23.59 2.33
CA LEU A 685 -7.72 23.94 1.08
C LEU A 685 -9.08 24.61 1.31
N ALA A 686 -9.88 24.11 2.24
CA ALA A 686 -11.17 24.71 2.57
C ALA A 686 -11.01 26.16 3.04
N LEU A 687 -10.01 26.42 3.89
CA LEU A 687 -9.68 27.75 4.36
C LEU A 687 -9.22 28.68 3.22
N PHE A 688 -8.32 28.20 2.35
CA PHE A 688 -7.85 28.95 1.19
C PHE A 688 -9.01 29.38 0.28
N TYR A 689 -9.88 28.45 -0.11
CA TYR A 689 -11.01 28.77 -1.00
C TYR A 689 -12.07 29.63 -0.31
N GLY A 690 -12.27 29.46 1.01
CA GLY A 690 -13.19 30.30 1.78
C GLY A 690 -12.79 31.78 1.72
N TYR A 691 -11.51 32.07 1.97
CA TYR A 691 -10.99 33.43 1.83
C TYR A 691 -10.91 33.89 0.37
N LEU A 692 -10.59 33.00 -0.57
CA LEU A 692 -10.54 33.35 -2.00
C LEU A 692 -11.90 33.79 -2.53
N GLY A 693 -12.97 33.04 -2.22
CA GLY A 693 -14.33 33.43 -2.57
C GLY A 693 -14.74 34.76 -1.95
N GLU A 694 -14.41 34.96 -0.67
CA GLU A 694 -14.70 36.21 0.07
C GLU A 694 -14.01 37.44 -0.55
N VAL A 695 -12.70 37.38 -0.82
CA VAL A 695 -11.95 38.55 -1.29
C VAL A 695 -12.14 38.84 -2.78
N THR A 696 -12.40 37.81 -3.59
CA THR A 696 -12.61 37.97 -5.04
C THR A 696 -14.09 38.19 -5.41
N GLY A 697 -15.03 37.76 -4.55
CA GLY A 697 -16.46 37.76 -4.85
C GLY A 697 -16.90 36.67 -5.83
N HIS A 698 -16.01 35.72 -6.19
CA HIS A 698 -16.35 34.61 -7.08
C HIS A 698 -17.04 33.48 -6.32
N GLY A 699 -18.35 33.32 -6.53
CA GLY A 699 -19.18 32.31 -5.86
C GLY A 699 -18.68 30.86 -6.04
N ASP A 700 -18.09 30.54 -7.18
CA ASP A 700 -17.57 29.19 -7.47
C ASP A 700 -16.50 28.74 -6.47
N PHE A 701 -15.66 29.67 -5.97
CA PHE A 701 -14.66 29.35 -4.94
C PHE A 701 -15.30 29.11 -3.57
N THR A 702 -16.31 29.90 -3.21
CA THR A 702 -17.10 29.68 -1.99
C THR A 702 -17.80 28.32 -2.03
N ASP A 703 -18.42 27.97 -3.16
CA ASP A 703 -19.07 26.68 -3.36
C ASP A 703 -18.08 25.51 -3.28
N LEU A 704 -16.86 25.70 -3.81
CA LEU A 704 -15.79 24.72 -3.70
C LEU A 704 -15.35 24.52 -2.23
N ALA A 705 -15.16 25.60 -1.48
CA ALA A 705 -14.84 25.55 -0.05
C ALA A 705 -15.93 24.82 0.75
N ALA A 706 -17.20 25.16 0.52
CA ALA A 706 -18.35 24.50 1.14
C ALA A 706 -18.45 23.01 0.75
N GLY A 707 -18.10 22.67 -0.49
CA GLY A 707 -18.00 21.30 -0.96
C GLY A 707 -16.90 20.50 -0.25
N ILE A 708 -15.73 21.10 -0.01
CA ILE A 708 -14.63 20.49 0.74
C ILE A 708 -15.05 20.28 2.20
N ALA A 709 -15.63 21.29 2.86
CA ALA A 709 -16.12 21.19 4.23
C ALA A 709 -17.14 20.06 4.43
N ARG A 710 -18.13 19.92 3.53
CA ARG A 710 -19.10 18.82 3.56
C ARG A 710 -18.42 17.44 3.48
N ARG A 711 -17.45 17.27 2.58
CA ARG A 711 -16.72 16.01 2.43
C ARG A 711 -15.84 15.72 3.64
N LEU A 712 -15.14 16.73 4.15
CA LEU A 712 -14.33 16.62 5.36
C LEU A 712 -15.20 16.13 6.53
N ASN A 713 -16.38 16.71 6.74
CA ASN A 713 -17.34 16.26 7.76
C ASN A 713 -17.78 14.80 7.60
N GLN A 714 -18.15 14.38 6.39
CA GLN A 714 -18.56 13.00 6.14
C GLN A 714 -17.44 12.01 6.50
N ARG A 715 -16.20 12.36 6.14
CA ARG A 715 -15.03 11.52 6.38
C ARG A 715 -14.61 11.49 7.85
N LEU A 716 -14.60 12.63 8.53
CA LEU A 716 -14.27 12.68 9.96
C LEU A 716 -15.29 11.91 10.82
N ARG A 717 -16.58 11.88 10.44
CA ARG A 717 -17.60 11.09 11.15
C ARG A 717 -17.45 9.58 10.94
N ALA A 718 -16.96 9.17 9.77
CA ALA A 718 -16.73 7.77 9.45
C ALA A 718 -15.34 7.28 9.89
N ASP A 719 -14.64 8.03 10.74
CA ASP A 719 -13.24 7.79 11.14
C ASP A 719 -12.29 7.56 9.93
N GLY A 720 -12.62 8.20 8.81
CA GLY A 720 -11.91 8.07 7.53
C GLY A 720 -10.61 8.85 7.39
N PHE A 721 -10.13 9.42 8.49
CA PHE A 721 -8.82 10.03 8.61
C PHE A 721 -8.23 9.61 9.96
N PRO A 722 -7.13 8.85 9.98
CA PRO A 722 -6.46 8.50 11.23
C PRO A 722 -5.62 9.69 11.72
N LEU A 723 -6.27 10.76 12.17
CA LEU A 723 -5.60 11.87 12.85
C LEU A 723 -5.41 11.52 14.32
N THR A 724 -4.17 11.31 14.74
CA THR A 724 -3.79 11.05 16.14
C THR A 724 -3.15 12.26 16.81
N ALA A 725 -2.55 13.17 16.03
CA ALA A 725 -1.92 14.38 16.53
C ALA A 725 -2.93 15.46 16.91
N VAL A 726 -2.55 16.35 17.83
CA VAL A 726 -3.40 17.45 18.33
C VAL A 726 -3.06 18.81 17.74
N GLY A 727 -1.87 18.98 17.17
CA GLY A 727 -1.35 20.26 16.69
C GLY A 727 -2.16 20.97 15.60
N ALA A 728 -1.78 22.22 15.34
CA ALA A 728 -2.53 23.09 14.45
C ALA A 728 -2.41 22.70 12.97
N PHE A 729 -1.30 22.09 12.58
CA PHE A 729 -0.97 21.86 11.18
C PHE A 729 -1.24 20.41 10.75
N ASN A 730 -0.76 19.44 11.53
CA ASN A 730 -0.91 18.02 11.24
C ASN A 730 -1.96 17.32 12.12
N GLY A 731 -2.54 18.02 13.10
CA GLY A 731 -3.47 17.46 14.06
C GLY A 731 -4.87 18.06 14.04
N TRP A 732 -5.67 17.70 15.05
CA TRP A 732 -7.06 18.16 15.21
C TRP A 732 -7.22 19.67 15.46
N GLY A 733 -6.16 20.38 15.84
CA GLY A 733 -6.16 21.83 15.87
C GLY A 733 -6.43 22.44 14.49
N GLY A 734 -5.98 21.81 13.41
CA GLY A 734 -6.17 22.29 12.03
C GLY A 734 -7.63 22.39 11.60
N PRO A 735 -8.43 21.31 11.71
CA PRO A 735 -9.87 21.37 11.50
C PRO A 735 -10.58 22.38 12.39
N CYS A 736 -10.20 22.51 13.67
CA CYS A 736 -10.79 23.52 14.57
C CYS A 736 -10.54 24.95 14.04
N TYR A 737 -9.30 25.23 13.63
CA TYR A 737 -8.91 26.52 13.07
C TYR A 737 -9.68 26.82 11.77
N ALA A 738 -9.66 25.87 10.81
CA ALA A 738 -10.33 26.07 9.53
C ALA A 738 -11.84 26.29 9.69
N TYR A 739 -12.53 25.45 10.46
CA TYR A 739 -13.97 25.63 10.67
C TYR A 739 -14.32 26.89 11.46
N GLY A 740 -13.51 27.31 12.43
CA GLY A 740 -13.71 28.58 13.13
C GLY A 740 -13.67 29.78 12.19
N HIS A 741 -12.71 29.82 11.27
CA HIS A 741 -12.63 30.86 10.24
C HIS A 741 -13.81 30.79 9.26
N LEU A 742 -14.18 29.59 8.80
CA LEU A 742 -15.34 29.44 7.91
C LEU A 742 -16.65 29.84 8.61
N ALA A 743 -16.78 29.61 9.92
CA ALA A 743 -17.94 30.02 10.70
C ALA A 743 -18.02 31.55 10.80
N ALA A 744 -16.87 32.23 10.94
CA ALA A 744 -16.82 33.69 10.90
C ALA A 744 -17.18 34.26 9.52
N LEU A 745 -16.75 33.60 8.43
CA LEU A 745 -17.06 34.03 7.06
C LEU A 745 -18.53 33.80 6.68
N TRP A 746 -19.14 32.69 7.09
CA TRP A 746 -20.45 32.26 6.60
C TRP A 746 -21.58 32.27 7.64
N GLY A 747 -21.29 32.68 8.89
CA GLY A 747 -22.29 32.81 9.94
C GLY A 747 -22.86 31.46 10.39
N ASP A 748 -24.19 31.33 10.42
CA ASP A 748 -24.92 30.18 10.99
C ASP A 748 -25.00 28.95 10.06
N ASP A 749 -24.02 28.73 9.18
CA ASP A 749 -24.01 27.54 8.32
C ASP A 749 -23.96 26.25 9.16
N PRO A 750 -25.01 25.40 9.14
CA PRO A 750 -25.08 24.23 10.02
C PRO A 750 -24.00 23.18 9.74
N THR A 751 -23.49 23.13 8.50
CA THR A 751 -22.45 22.18 8.11
C THR A 751 -21.13 22.57 8.77
N VAL A 752 -20.76 23.85 8.70
CA VAL A 752 -19.52 24.36 9.31
C VAL A 752 -19.56 24.20 10.82
N HIS A 753 -20.65 24.60 11.47
CA HIS A 753 -20.80 24.45 12.93
C HIS A 753 -20.75 22.98 13.38
N ALA A 754 -21.40 22.08 12.66
CA ALA A 754 -21.33 20.65 12.98
C ALA A 754 -19.94 20.05 12.75
N GLY A 755 -19.15 20.61 11.84
CA GLY A 755 -17.75 20.23 11.63
C GLY A 755 -16.83 20.73 12.75
N LEU A 756 -17.04 21.97 13.17
CA LEU A 756 -16.34 22.57 14.30
C LEU A 756 -16.60 21.79 15.60
N ASP A 757 -17.87 21.50 15.91
CA ASP A 757 -18.25 20.75 17.11
C ASP A 757 -17.60 19.36 17.14
N LEU A 758 -17.58 18.67 16.00
CA LEU A 758 -16.91 17.38 15.86
C LEU A 758 -15.40 17.50 16.11
N ALA A 759 -14.76 18.50 15.51
CA ALA A 759 -13.32 18.72 15.67
C ALA A 759 -12.95 19.04 17.13
N LEU A 760 -13.69 19.93 17.79
CA LEU A 760 -13.49 20.28 19.21
C LEU A 760 -13.72 19.07 20.12
N THR A 761 -14.75 18.26 19.86
CA THR A 761 -15.04 17.04 20.63
C THR A 761 -13.91 16.02 20.51
N ARG A 762 -13.43 15.75 19.29
CA ARG A 762 -12.32 14.81 19.05
C ARG A 762 -11.00 15.31 19.65
N LEU A 763 -10.69 16.59 19.48
CA LEU A 763 -9.51 17.20 20.12
C LEU A 763 -9.56 17.09 21.65
N THR A 764 -10.74 17.30 22.24
CA THR A 764 -10.95 17.14 23.69
C THR A 764 -10.66 15.70 24.13
N ALA A 765 -11.14 14.70 23.39
CA ALA A 765 -10.93 13.29 23.71
C ALA A 765 -9.46 12.85 23.62
N LEU A 766 -8.65 13.48 22.77
CA LEU A 766 -7.23 13.15 22.58
C LEU A 766 -6.27 13.96 23.48
N THR A 767 -6.79 14.97 24.19
CA THR A 767 -5.95 15.93 24.94
C THR A 767 -5.10 15.25 26.02
N ASP A 768 -5.65 14.28 26.73
CA ASP A 768 -4.99 13.66 27.88
C ASP A 768 -3.83 12.72 27.46
N ASP A 769 -3.94 12.12 26.27
CA ASP A 769 -2.94 11.20 25.71
C ASP A 769 -1.89 11.90 24.83
N ALA A 770 -2.06 13.20 24.55
CA ALA A 770 -1.13 13.97 23.74
C ALA A 770 0.23 14.16 24.44
N GLY A 771 1.31 13.91 23.69
CA GLY A 771 2.71 14.01 24.15
C GLY A 771 3.53 15.10 23.48
N ASP A 772 3.27 15.41 22.20
CA ASP A 772 4.03 16.43 21.47
C ASP A 772 3.66 17.85 21.92
N ALA A 773 4.65 18.71 22.07
CA ALA A 773 4.47 20.05 22.65
C ALA A 773 4.47 21.19 21.62
N ASP A 774 4.86 20.93 20.37
CA ASP A 774 5.13 21.97 19.38
C ASP A 774 3.87 22.54 18.68
N VAL A 775 4.07 23.40 17.66
CA VAL A 775 2.98 24.05 16.93
C VAL A 775 2.40 23.18 15.82
N VAL A 776 3.22 22.33 15.20
CA VAL A 776 2.83 21.58 14.00
C VAL A 776 2.02 20.35 14.38
N ASP A 777 2.58 19.52 15.26
CA ASP A 777 2.04 18.23 15.69
C ASP A 777 1.44 18.30 17.11
N GLY A 778 1.89 19.28 17.92
CA GLY A 778 1.70 19.28 19.36
C GLY A 778 0.74 20.30 20.00
N LEU A 779 0.77 20.29 21.33
CA LEU A 779 -0.13 21.03 22.21
C LEU A 779 -0.09 22.56 22.01
N ALA A 780 1.07 23.16 21.72
CA ALA A 780 1.16 24.61 21.51
C ALA A 780 0.33 25.05 20.29
N GLY A 781 0.35 24.26 19.23
CA GLY A 781 -0.47 24.50 18.04
C GLY A 781 -1.96 24.39 18.35
N ALA A 782 -2.34 23.34 19.09
CA ALA A 782 -3.73 23.11 19.50
C ALA A 782 -4.27 24.30 20.32
N VAL A 783 -3.49 24.82 21.27
CA VAL A 783 -3.85 26.02 22.07
C VAL A 783 -4.10 27.21 21.16
N LEU A 784 -3.16 27.51 20.25
CA LEU A 784 -3.27 28.66 19.35
C LEU A 784 -4.48 28.54 18.41
N ALA A 785 -4.69 27.36 17.82
CA ALA A 785 -5.79 27.09 16.90
C ALA A 785 -7.17 27.23 17.57
N VAL A 786 -7.34 26.65 18.76
CA VAL A 786 -8.60 26.70 19.51
C VAL A 786 -8.93 28.12 19.96
N LEU A 787 -7.93 28.88 20.45
CA LEU A 787 -8.13 30.28 20.82
C LEU A 787 -8.48 31.17 19.62
N ALA A 788 -8.01 30.81 18.41
CA ALA A 788 -8.27 31.55 17.19
C ALA A 788 -9.63 31.23 16.53
N CYS A 789 -10.30 30.15 16.93
CA CYS A 789 -11.56 29.70 16.35
C CYS A 789 -12.70 30.74 16.46
N GLY A 790 -12.73 31.58 17.49
CA GLY A 790 -13.71 32.67 17.66
C GLY A 790 -15.15 32.23 18.00
N ALA A 791 -15.55 31.02 17.59
CA ALA A 791 -16.83 30.39 17.93
C ALA A 791 -16.74 29.55 19.21
N GLU A 792 -17.87 29.43 19.94
CA GLU A 792 -17.98 28.82 21.28
C GLU A 792 -16.89 29.25 22.29
N PRO A 793 -16.75 30.55 22.59
CA PRO A 793 -15.57 31.08 23.30
C PRO A 793 -15.30 30.41 24.64
N GLN A 794 -16.34 30.07 25.41
CA GLN A 794 -16.17 29.44 26.71
C GLN A 794 -15.59 28.03 26.58
N ARG A 795 -16.14 27.20 25.68
CA ARG A 795 -15.64 25.84 25.42
C ARG A 795 -14.22 25.87 24.87
N ALA A 796 -13.94 26.80 23.96
CA ALA A 796 -12.60 27.00 23.40
C ALA A 796 -11.59 27.36 24.49
N VAL A 797 -11.91 28.30 25.39
CA VAL A 797 -11.03 28.68 26.50
C VAL A 797 -10.83 27.52 27.49
N ASP A 798 -11.88 26.77 27.82
CA ASP A 798 -11.77 25.64 28.73
C ASP A 798 -10.90 24.52 28.16
N LEU A 799 -11.04 24.22 26.87
CA LEU A 799 -10.18 23.27 26.15
C LEU A 799 -8.74 23.79 26.05
N ALA A 800 -8.54 25.07 25.71
CA ALA A 800 -7.22 25.68 25.65
C ALA A 800 -6.49 25.66 26.99
N ARG A 801 -7.21 25.77 28.12
CA ARG A 801 -6.64 25.59 29.47
C ARG A 801 -6.16 24.16 29.71
N ARG A 802 -6.97 23.15 29.33
CA ARG A 802 -6.56 21.74 29.45
C ARG A 802 -5.32 21.44 28.61
N LEU A 803 -5.31 21.86 27.35
CA LEU A 803 -4.16 21.74 26.45
C LEU A 803 -2.94 22.49 27.00
N GLY A 804 -3.14 23.69 27.53
CA GLY A 804 -2.09 24.49 28.16
C GLY A 804 -1.49 23.83 29.40
N ASP A 805 -2.30 23.18 30.23
CA ASP A 805 -1.83 22.45 31.42
C ASP A 805 -0.96 21.25 31.03
N ARG A 806 -1.37 20.51 29.99
CA ARG A 806 -0.56 19.45 29.38
C ARG A 806 0.74 20.00 28.80
N LEU A 807 0.68 21.14 28.10
CA LEU A 807 1.86 21.78 27.52
C LEU A 807 2.86 22.20 28.60
N VAL A 808 2.39 22.80 29.69
CA VAL A 808 3.24 23.18 30.84
C VAL A 808 3.91 21.94 31.45
N ALA A 809 3.20 20.82 31.57
CA ALA A 809 3.74 19.57 32.08
C ALA A 809 4.81 18.96 31.15
N ALA A 810 4.59 19.02 29.83
CA ALA A 810 5.51 18.50 28.81
C ALA A 810 6.74 19.41 28.58
N LEU A 811 6.63 20.70 28.88
CA LEU A 811 7.62 21.73 28.54
C LEU A 811 9.06 21.38 28.95
N PRO A 812 9.35 20.89 30.18
CA PRO A 812 10.73 20.59 30.58
C PRO A 812 11.43 19.56 29.68
N ALA A 813 10.70 18.57 29.17
CA ALA A 813 11.24 17.56 28.25
C ALA A 813 11.28 18.04 26.79
N ALA A 814 10.39 18.97 26.43
CA ALA A 814 10.18 19.46 25.08
C ALA A 814 11.15 20.58 24.64
N LEU A 815 11.74 21.34 25.58
CA LEU A 815 12.71 22.40 25.28
C LEU A 815 14.04 21.83 24.76
N ARG A 816 14.06 21.48 23.47
CA ARG A 816 15.20 20.87 22.76
C ARG A 816 15.62 21.65 21.53
N LEU A 817 14.70 22.37 20.91
CA LEU A 817 14.88 23.11 19.65
C LEU A 817 14.37 24.56 19.80
N GLY A 818 15.01 25.49 19.10
CA GLY A 818 14.49 26.84 18.88
C GLY A 818 13.58 26.93 17.67
N GLY A 819 12.94 28.09 17.48
CA GLY A 819 12.07 28.35 16.32
C GLY A 819 10.58 28.15 16.59
N LEU A 820 9.76 28.50 15.59
CA LEU A 820 8.30 28.63 15.75
C LEU A 820 7.54 27.31 15.52
N SER A 821 7.94 26.50 14.54
CA SER A 821 7.21 25.27 14.17
C SER A 821 7.36 24.16 15.22
N HIS A 822 8.56 23.62 15.38
CA HIS A 822 8.88 22.50 16.28
C HIS A 822 9.62 22.92 17.57
N GLY A 823 9.67 24.22 17.87
CA GLY A 823 10.61 24.79 18.84
C GLY A 823 9.99 25.64 19.94
N ALA A 824 10.87 26.13 20.82
CA ALA A 824 10.51 26.88 22.01
C ALA A 824 9.81 28.22 21.72
N ALA A 825 10.08 28.89 20.59
CA ALA A 825 9.40 30.13 20.23
C ALA A 825 7.89 29.92 20.04
N GLY A 826 7.50 28.79 19.43
CA GLY A 826 6.08 28.43 19.28
C GLY A 826 5.40 28.11 20.61
N MET A 827 6.08 27.35 21.46
CA MET A 827 5.59 27.05 22.82
C MET A 827 5.43 28.32 23.65
N ALA A 828 6.41 29.23 23.62
CA ALA A 828 6.33 30.52 24.30
C ALA A 828 5.13 31.33 23.80
N THR A 829 4.93 31.38 22.48
CA THR A 829 3.81 32.11 21.87
C THR A 829 2.46 31.59 22.37
N ALA A 830 2.24 30.27 22.35
CA ALA A 830 1.01 29.67 22.85
C ALA A 830 0.74 29.98 24.33
N LEU A 831 1.78 29.89 25.16
CA LEU A 831 1.67 30.12 26.60
C LEU A 831 1.41 31.59 26.94
N PHE A 832 2.02 32.54 26.24
CA PHE A 832 1.75 33.97 26.42
C PHE A 832 0.35 34.36 25.90
N GLU A 833 -0.10 33.79 24.80
CA GLU A 833 -1.47 33.98 24.31
C GLU A 833 -2.49 33.46 25.32
N LEU A 834 -2.27 32.25 25.86
CA LEU A 834 -3.14 31.67 26.89
C LEU A 834 -3.12 32.48 28.19
N TRP A 835 -1.95 33.00 28.62
CA TRP A 835 -1.83 33.94 29.73
C TRP A 835 -2.68 35.20 29.49
N SER A 836 -2.60 35.79 28.30
CA SER A 836 -3.31 37.03 27.99
C SER A 836 -4.83 36.88 28.12
N VAL A 837 -5.36 35.69 27.81
CA VAL A 837 -6.78 35.37 27.94
C VAL A 837 -7.14 34.99 29.38
N THR A 838 -6.40 34.05 29.98
CA THR A 838 -6.81 33.38 31.23
C THR A 838 -6.32 34.06 32.51
N GLY A 839 -5.14 34.68 32.47
CA GLY A 839 -4.52 35.35 33.61
C GLY A 839 -3.95 34.39 34.64
N VAL A 840 -3.68 33.13 34.26
CA VAL A 840 -3.09 32.14 35.17
C VAL A 840 -1.57 32.19 35.09
N GLU A 841 -0.91 32.52 36.21
CA GLU A 841 0.52 32.81 36.30
C GLU A 841 1.41 31.66 35.84
N ARG A 842 0.97 30.40 35.98
CA ARG A 842 1.75 29.23 35.55
C ARG A 842 2.06 29.26 34.04
N TYR A 843 1.14 29.79 33.23
CA TYR A 843 1.36 29.90 31.79
C TYR A 843 2.39 30.98 31.47
N ALA A 844 2.34 32.13 32.16
CA ALA A 844 3.32 33.19 32.02
C ALA A 844 4.74 32.72 32.40
N GLU A 845 4.87 31.99 33.51
CA GLU A 845 6.17 31.47 33.97
C GLU A 845 6.73 30.41 33.01
N ALA A 846 5.89 29.49 32.54
CA ALA A 846 6.27 28.51 31.53
C ALA A 846 6.66 29.19 30.19
N GLY A 847 5.90 30.20 29.77
CA GLY A 847 6.18 30.99 28.56
C GLY A 847 7.51 31.72 28.63
N ARG A 848 7.84 32.30 29.79
CA ARG A 848 9.14 32.94 30.06
C ARG A 848 10.30 31.95 29.94
N ARG A 849 10.17 30.76 30.53
CA ARG A 849 11.19 29.70 30.42
C ARG A 849 11.44 29.27 28.97
N ALA A 850 10.37 29.11 28.18
CA ALA A 850 10.49 28.78 26.76
C ALA A 850 11.15 29.92 25.95
N LEU A 851 10.75 31.17 26.22
CA LEU A 851 11.34 32.36 25.60
C LEU A 851 12.84 32.50 25.94
N GLU A 852 13.23 32.25 27.19
CA GLU A 852 14.64 32.29 27.62
C GLU A 852 15.48 31.19 26.98
N PHE A 853 14.93 29.99 26.83
CA PHE A 853 15.58 28.92 26.09
C PHE A 853 15.83 29.34 24.64
N ASP A 854 14.81 29.88 23.96
CA ASP A 854 14.94 30.35 22.57
C ASP A 854 15.95 31.51 22.45
N ARG A 855 15.96 32.45 23.41
CA ARG A 855 16.97 33.53 23.51
C ARG A 855 18.39 33.00 23.67
N SER A 856 18.58 31.91 24.41
CA SER A 856 19.91 31.32 24.62
C SER A 856 20.55 30.79 23.34
N LEU A 857 19.74 30.59 22.28
CA LEU A 857 20.20 30.14 20.97
C LEU A 857 20.60 31.29 20.04
N PHE A 858 20.44 32.55 20.45
CA PHE A 858 20.83 33.69 19.63
C PHE A 858 22.35 33.80 19.51
N ASP A 859 22.84 33.90 18.28
CA ASP A 859 24.25 34.17 17.96
C ASP A 859 24.42 35.62 17.45
N PRO A 860 25.06 36.49 18.26
CA PRO A 860 25.30 37.88 17.87
C PRO A 860 26.19 38.04 16.62
N ALA A 861 27.08 37.07 16.34
CA ALA A 861 28.00 37.17 15.20
C ALA A 861 27.27 37.05 13.86
N THR A 862 26.22 36.23 13.83
CA THR A 862 25.40 36.01 12.64
C THR A 862 24.09 36.81 12.65
N GLY A 863 23.72 37.39 13.79
CA GLY A 863 22.46 38.10 13.95
C GLY A 863 21.23 37.19 13.81
N ASN A 864 21.38 35.91 14.15
CA ASN A 864 20.35 34.90 13.96
C ASN A 864 20.39 33.85 15.09
N TRP A 865 19.43 32.93 15.11
CA TRP A 865 19.33 31.86 16.10
C TRP A 865 19.87 30.55 15.55
N ALA A 866 20.57 29.80 16.40
CA ALA A 866 21.14 28.51 16.04
C ALA A 866 20.05 27.46 15.73
N ASP A 867 20.15 26.80 14.57
CA ASP A 867 19.34 25.62 14.27
C ASP A 867 20.04 24.38 14.82
N LEU A 868 19.56 23.91 15.98
CA LEU A 868 20.15 22.76 16.68
C LEU A 868 20.02 21.43 15.93
N ARG A 869 19.18 21.37 14.87
CA ARG A 869 19.10 20.20 13.98
C ARG A 869 20.26 20.16 12.99
N ARG A 870 20.85 21.32 12.70
CA ARG A 870 21.91 21.51 11.69
C ARG A 870 22.99 22.45 12.22
N PRO A 871 23.82 22.00 13.17
CA PRO A 871 24.86 22.84 13.77
C PRO A 871 25.75 23.49 12.71
N GLY A 872 25.92 24.82 12.80
CA GLY A 872 26.74 25.61 11.87
C GLY A 872 26.03 26.13 10.63
N LEU A 873 24.77 25.75 10.38
CA LEU A 873 23.94 26.30 9.31
C LEU A 873 22.88 27.25 9.88
N LEU A 874 22.70 28.40 9.21
CA LEU A 874 21.69 29.38 9.58
C LEU A 874 20.41 29.15 8.78
N SER A 875 19.28 28.92 9.48
CA SER A 875 17.96 28.85 8.85
C SER A 875 17.31 30.24 8.82
N ASN A 876 16.55 30.52 7.75
CA ASN A 876 15.85 31.80 7.52
C ASN A 876 14.45 31.53 6.96
N ALA A 877 13.60 30.91 7.78
CA ALA A 877 12.25 30.50 7.41
C ALA A 877 11.26 30.72 8.55
N TRP A 878 9.97 30.61 8.24
CA TRP A 878 8.91 30.53 9.25
C TRP A 878 9.09 29.33 10.18
N CYS A 879 9.38 28.14 9.61
CA CYS A 879 9.51 26.94 10.43
C CYS A 879 10.67 27.06 11.44
N HIS A 880 11.84 27.50 10.98
CA HIS A 880 13.05 27.69 11.76
C HIS A 880 13.85 28.90 11.26
N GLY A 881 14.24 29.78 12.19
CA GLY A 881 15.05 30.96 11.90
C GLY A 881 14.36 32.28 12.18
N ALA A 882 15.05 33.37 11.81
CA ALA A 882 14.64 34.75 12.09
C ALA A 882 13.18 35.09 11.73
N PRO A 883 12.62 34.69 10.57
CA PRO A 883 11.22 35.01 10.23
C PRO A 883 10.22 34.46 11.25
N GLY A 884 10.29 33.16 11.57
CA GLY A 884 9.38 32.54 12.54
C GLY A 884 9.58 33.04 13.96
N ILE A 885 10.82 33.25 14.38
CA ILE A 885 11.13 33.78 15.72
C ILE A 885 10.63 35.22 15.86
N GLY A 886 10.82 36.04 14.84
CA GLY A 886 10.26 37.40 14.80
C GLY A 886 8.74 37.40 14.90
N LEU A 887 8.05 36.50 14.20
CA LEU A 887 6.59 36.35 14.28
C LEU A 887 6.13 35.96 15.69
N SER A 888 6.86 35.04 16.34
CA SER A 888 6.65 34.73 17.76
C SER A 888 6.75 35.98 18.62
N ARG A 889 7.80 36.81 18.46
CA ARG A 889 7.96 38.03 19.27
C ARG A 889 6.87 39.05 19.02
N VAL A 890 6.42 39.21 17.78
CA VAL A 890 5.28 40.09 17.45
C VAL A 890 4.01 39.61 18.15
N ARG A 891 3.74 38.30 18.17
CA ARG A 891 2.57 37.73 18.87
C ARG A 891 2.68 37.88 20.38
N ILE A 892 3.83 37.57 20.98
CA ILE A 892 4.08 37.75 22.42
C ILE A 892 3.89 39.22 22.81
N ARG A 893 4.44 40.17 22.02
CA ARG A 893 4.25 41.61 22.26
C ARG A 893 2.76 41.98 22.28
N ARG A 894 1.97 41.48 21.33
CA ARG A 894 0.50 41.70 21.29
C ARG A 894 -0.22 41.07 22.50
N ALA A 895 0.18 39.88 22.92
CA ALA A 895 -0.35 39.24 24.13
C ALA A 895 -0.08 40.10 25.38
N LEU A 896 1.14 40.64 25.50
CA LEU A 896 1.55 41.52 26.60
C LEU A 896 0.87 42.90 26.55
N SER A 897 0.51 43.40 25.36
CA SER A 897 -0.33 44.61 25.26
C SER A 897 -1.75 44.40 25.80
N ARG A 898 -2.30 43.17 25.70
CA ARG A 898 -3.61 42.82 26.28
C ARG A 898 -3.53 42.57 27.78
N ARG A 899 -2.44 41.95 28.26
CA ARG A 899 -2.18 41.73 29.69
C ARG A 899 -0.69 41.90 30.01
N PRO A 900 -0.29 43.07 30.54
CA PRO A 900 1.11 43.39 30.79
C PRO A 900 1.81 42.41 31.75
N LEU A 901 3.07 42.10 31.45
CA LEU A 901 3.97 41.33 32.31
C LEU A 901 5.37 41.98 32.29
N PRO A 902 5.71 42.84 33.27
CA PRO A 902 6.93 43.66 33.24
C PRO A 902 8.25 42.88 33.14
N GLN A 903 8.25 41.60 33.52
CA GLN A 903 9.43 40.73 33.50
C GLN A 903 9.86 40.30 32.09
N VAL A 904 9.09 40.64 31.05
CA VAL A 904 9.39 40.32 29.65
C VAL A 904 9.63 41.62 28.87
N ASP A 905 10.89 41.93 28.60
CA ASP A 905 11.36 43.11 27.87
C ASP A 905 12.15 42.72 26.60
N GLY A 906 12.74 43.69 25.89
CA GLY A 906 13.66 43.43 24.77
C GLY A 906 13.05 42.97 23.43
N LEU A 907 11.74 42.70 23.39
CA LEU A 907 11.05 42.16 22.20
C LEU A 907 11.20 43.04 20.96
N ASP A 908 11.15 44.37 21.08
CA ASP A 908 11.26 45.26 19.93
C ASP A 908 12.66 45.21 19.28
N ALA A 909 13.71 45.07 20.08
CA ALA A 909 15.07 44.89 19.57
C ALA A 909 15.21 43.55 18.85
N GLU A 910 14.64 42.48 19.40
CA GLU A 910 14.62 41.14 18.79
C GLU A 910 13.85 41.14 17.46
N ILE A 911 12.69 41.82 17.40
CA ILE A 911 11.92 42.00 16.16
C ILE A 911 12.75 42.76 15.12
N ALA A 912 13.46 43.82 15.51
CA ALA A 912 14.30 44.59 14.60
C ALA A 912 15.47 43.75 14.04
N VAL A 913 16.09 42.90 14.88
CA VAL A 913 17.11 41.94 14.45
C VAL A 913 16.51 40.94 13.46
N ALA A 914 15.37 40.33 13.79
CA ALA A 914 14.70 39.37 12.93
C ALA A 914 14.33 39.96 11.56
N LEU A 915 13.85 41.21 11.51
CA LEU A 915 13.57 41.93 10.27
C LEU A 915 14.82 42.14 9.42
N ARG A 916 15.91 42.65 10.01
CA ARG A 916 17.18 42.85 9.28
C ARG A 916 17.70 41.55 8.70
N THR A 917 17.67 40.47 9.48
CA THR A 917 18.12 39.15 9.04
C THR A 917 17.23 38.58 7.94
N THR A 918 15.91 38.78 8.04
CA THR A 918 14.95 38.36 7.01
C THR A 918 15.16 39.08 5.69
N PHE A 919 15.30 40.42 5.70
CA PHE A 919 15.60 41.17 4.46
C PHE A 919 16.98 40.83 3.87
N GLY A 920 17.96 40.53 4.72
CA GLY A 920 19.31 40.16 4.26
C GLY A 920 19.42 38.75 3.67
N HIS A 921 18.65 37.78 4.18
CA HIS A 921 18.91 36.35 3.92
C HIS A 921 17.66 35.49 3.69
N GLY A 922 16.45 36.06 3.75
CA GLY A 922 15.18 35.32 3.74
C GLY A 922 14.51 35.18 2.37
N PHE A 923 15.07 35.70 1.28
CA PHE A 923 14.41 35.70 -0.04
C PHE A 923 15.27 35.07 -1.15
N GLY A 924 14.66 34.67 -2.25
CA GLY A 924 15.32 34.02 -3.39
C GLY A 924 15.38 32.50 -3.29
N ARG A 925 14.37 31.87 -2.69
CA ARG A 925 14.30 30.40 -2.54
C ARG A 925 13.16 29.81 -3.38
N ASN A 926 12.01 29.60 -2.74
CA ASN A 926 10.76 29.14 -3.33
C ASN A 926 9.64 30.08 -2.87
N HIS A 927 8.41 29.87 -3.35
CA HIS A 927 7.32 30.80 -3.06
C HIS A 927 6.41 30.34 -1.91
N SER A 928 6.72 29.25 -1.22
CA SER A 928 5.81 28.67 -0.20
C SER A 928 5.71 29.47 1.10
N LEU A 929 4.76 29.07 1.95
CA LEU A 929 4.53 29.67 3.27
C LEU A 929 5.52 29.16 4.35
N CYS A 930 5.82 27.86 4.37
CA CYS A 930 6.58 27.25 5.46
C CYS A 930 8.03 27.75 5.53
N HIS A 931 8.68 27.89 4.38
CA HIS A 931 10.08 28.27 4.28
C HIS A 931 10.43 28.90 2.93
N GLY A 932 9.48 29.61 2.34
CA GLY A 932 9.63 30.37 1.10
C GLY A 932 9.49 31.88 1.29
N ASP A 933 9.67 32.58 0.17
CA ASP A 933 9.73 34.04 0.10
C ASP A 933 8.41 34.68 0.56
N LEU A 934 7.28 34.11 0.14
CA LEU A 934 5.96 34.63 0.53
C LEU A 934 5.68 34.42 2.02
N GLY A 935 6.07 33.29 2.60
CA GLY A 935 5.96 33.09 4.04
C GLY A 935 6.80 34.09 4.85
N ASN A 936 8.02 34.36 4.39
CA ASN A 936 8.93 35.28 5.05
C ASN A 936 8.46 36.74 4.99
N LEU A 937 7.60 37.10 4.03
CA LEU A 937 6.97 38.43 3.96
C LEU A 937 5.96 38.70 5.09
N ASP A 938 5.46 37.68 5.77
CA ASP A 938 4.45 37.90 6.82
C ASP A 938 5.03 38.62 8.06
N LEU A 939 6.33 38.42 8.34
CA LEU A 939 7.01 39.15 9.43
C LEU A 939 7.09 40.67 9.14
N PRO A 940 7.66 41.14 8.02
CA PRO A 940 7.63 42.55 7.64
C PRO A 940 6.24 43.18 7.69
N LEU A 941 5.21 42.48 7.21
CA LEU A 941 3.83 42.96 7.26
C LEU A 941 3.33 43.17 8.69
N LEU A 942 3.52 42.17 9.56
CA LEU A 942 3.01 42.22 10.94
C LEU A 942 3.84 43.12 11.87
N ALA A 943 5.12 43.31 11.56
CA ALA A 943 6.02 44.18 12.32
C ALA A 943 5.93 45.66 11.90
N GLY A 944 5.21 45.98 10.82
CA GLY A 944 5.05 47.35 10.33
C GLY A 944 6.29 47.90 9.61
N ALA A 945 6.97 47.06 8.82
CA ALA A 945 8.10 47.49 8.00
C ALA A 945 7.67 48.46 6.88
N ASP A 946 8.65 49.14 6.28
CA ASP A 946 8.41 50.07 5.17
C ASP A 946 7.67 49.38 3.99
N PRO A 947 6.47 49.86 3.61
CA PRO A 947 5.73 49.33 2.48
C PRO A 947 6.53 49.29 1.17
N ALA A 948 7.45 50.24 0.95
CA ALA A 948 8.29 50.24 -0.25
C ALA A 948 9.27 49.06 -0.27
N ALA A 949 9.86 48.71 0.88
CA ALA A 949 10.75 47.57 1.01
C ALA A 949 10.01 46.23 0.80
N VAL A 950 8.81 46.09 1.36
CA VAL A 950 7.92 44.93 1.13
C VAL A 950 7.52 44.85 -0.34
N GLY A 951 7.17 46.00 -0.94
CA GLY A 951 6.87 46.13 -2.35
C GLY A 951 8.02 45.63 -3.23
N ALA A 952 9.25 46.06 -2.99
CA ALA A 952 10.41 45.65 -3.79
C ALA A 952 10.62 44.12 -3.80
N VAL A 953 10.43 43.45 -2.67
CA VAL A 953 10.53 41.99 -2.56
C VAL A 953 9.43 41.31 -3.39
N VAL A 954 8.18 41.75 -3.24
CA VAL A 954 7.05 41.18 -4.00
C VAL A 954 7.24 41.38 -5.52
N ASP A 955 7.79 42.52 -5.98
CA ASP A 955 8.13 42.70 -7.40
C ASP A 955 9.25 41.76 -7.87
N GLY A 956 10.18 41.41 -6.97
CA GLY A 956 11.16 40.36 -7.20
C GLY A 956 10.50 39.00 -7.44
N VAL A 957 9.60 38.60 -6.55
CA VAL A 957 8.85 37.33 -6.65
C VAL A 957 8.03 37.29 -7.95
N LEU A 958 7.27 38.34 -8.26
CA LEU A 958 6.44 38.37 -9.47
C LEU A 958 7.25 38.29 -10.76
N ARG A 959 8.44 38.91 -10.81
CA ARG A 959 9.35 38.77 -11.95
C ARG A 959 9.91 37.36 -12.09
N ASP A 960 10.26 36.70 -10.98
CA ASP A 960 10.69 35.30 -11.01
C ASP A 960 9.57 34.38 -11.51
N VAL A 961 8.34 34.61 -11.04
CA VAL A 961 7.15 33.87 -11.49
C VAL A 961 6.86 34.09 -12.97
N ALA A 962 7.01 35.31 -13.49
CA ALA A 962 6.82 35.57 -14.91
C ALA A 962 7.84 34.82 -15.80
N ALA A 963 9.05 34.58 -15.28
CA ALA A 963 10.10 33.87 -15.99
C ALA A 963 10.02 32.33 -15.84
N HIS A 964 9.58 31.84 -14.68
CA HIS A 964 9.76 30.44 -14.30
C HIS A 964 8.50 29.74 -13.76
N GLY A 965 7.40 30.49 -13.59
CA GLY A 965 6.19 30.03 -12.92
C GLY A 965 6.31 29.97 -11.39
N TRP A 966 5.24 29.52 -10.75
CA TRP A 966 5.21 29.31 -9.31
C TRP A 966 6.10 28.14 -8.90
N ARG A 967 6.77 28.27 -7.75
CA ARG A 967 7.69 27.26 -7.20
C ARG A 967 7.23 26.82 -5.83
N CYS A 968 6.71 25.61 -5.77
CA CYS A 968 6.33 24.97 -4.52
C CYS A 968 7.57 24.42 -3.80
N ALA A 969 7.43 24.20 -2.50
CA ALA A 969 8.45 23.74 -1.59
C ALA A 969 8.42 22.23 -1.37
N ASN A 970 8.43 21.49 -2.47
CA ASN A 970 8.69 20.05 -2.44
C ASN A 970 10.00 19.75 -3.17
N PRO A 971 10.68 18.62 -2.84
CA PRO A 971 12.00 18.32 -3.39
C PRO A 971 12.05 18.18 -4.92
N ALA A 972 10.89 17.96 -5.53
CA ALA A 972 10.73 17.77 -6.96
C ALA A 972 10.45 19.08 -7.73
N GLY A 973 10.17 20.18 -7.01
CA GLY A 973 9.72 21.43 -7.62
C GLY A 973 8.38 21.29 -8.38
N LEU A 974 7.60 20.26 -8.09
CA LEU A 974 6.30 20.02 -8.70
C LEU A 974 5.28 21.00 -8.14
N ASP A 975 4.24 21.35 -8.89
CA ASP A 975 3.11 22.04 -8.27
C ASP A 975 2.48 21.12 -7.22
N SER A 976 2.15 21.62 -6.04
CA SER A 976 1.39 20.86 -5.05
C SER A 976 0.19 21.69 -4.57
N PRO A 977 -0.97 21.07 -4.31
CA PRO A 977 -2.18 21.80 -3.95
C PRO A 977 -2.17 22.29 -2.50
N GLU A 978 -1.33 21.71 -1.66
CA GLU A 978 -1.20 21.96 -0.23
C GLU A 978 -0.95 23.41 0.19
N LEU A 979 -1.26 23.71 1.44
CA LEU A 979 -1.24 25.06 1.98
C LEU A 979 0.18 25.49 2.35
N MET A 980 0.91 24.72 3.14
CA MET A 980 2.17 25.22 3.70
C MET A 980 3.35 25.18 2.74
N THR A 981 3.36 24.23 1.81
CA THR A 981 4.43 24.02 0.84
C THR A 981 3.99 24.21 -0.61
N GLY A 982 2.71 24.43 -0.88
CA GLY A 982 2.14 24.39 -2.22
C GLY A 982 1.48 25.70 -2.69
N LEU A 983 0.75 25.56 -3.80
CA LEU A 983 0.04 26.62 -4.50
C LEU A 983 -1.02 27.31 -3.64
N ALA A 984 -1.78 26.58 -2.82
CA ALA A 984 -2.81 27.20 -2.00
C ALA A 984 -2.23 28.22 -1.01
N GLY A 985 -1.06 27.96 -0.41
CA GLY A 985 -0.38 28.93 0.45
C GLY A 985 0.15 30.14 -0.28
N ILE A 986 0.68 29.92 -1.49
CA ILE A 986 1.10 31.00 -2.38
C ILE A 986 -0.10 31.93 -2.64
N GLY A 987 -1.22 31.36 -3.09
CA GLY A 987 -2.46 32.10 -3.31
C GLY A 987 -2.94 32.81 -2.05
N TYR A 988 -2.93 32.13 -0.90
CA TYR A 988 -3.31 32.71 0.39
C TYR A 988 -2.49 33.96 0.73
N GLN A 989 -1.16 33.90 0.56
CA GLN A 989 -0.32 35.05 0.87
C GLN A 989 -0.49 36.20 -0.12
N LEU A 990 -0.76 35.92 -1.41
CA LEU A 990 -1.07 36.97 -2.38
C LEU A 990 -2.36 37.71 -2.01
N MET A 991 -3.39 36.98 -1.56
CA MET A 991 -4.62 37.60 -1.04
C MET A 991 -4.33 38.44 0.19
N ARG A 992 -3.50 37.95 1.11
CA ARG A 992 -3.10 38.66 2.31
C ARG A 992 -2.29 39.92 2.03
N LEU A 993 -1.41 39.90 1.04
CA LEU A 993 -0.67 41.09 0.61
C LEU A 993 -1.59 42.14 -0.01
N ALA A 994 -2.66 41.72 -0.70
CA ALA A 994 -3.64 42.63 -1.28
C ALA A 994 -4.62 43.19 -0.23
N GLU A 995 -5.09 42.33 0.67
CA GLU A 995 -6.18 42.61 1.61
C GLU A 995 -5.78 42.24 3.06
N PRO A 996 -4.72 42.85 3.64
CA PRO A 996 -4.15 42.44 4.93
C PRO A 996 -5.09 42.61 6.13
N GLN A 997 -6.16 43.40 5.98
CA GLN A 997 -7.21 43.60 6.98
C GLN A 997 -8.30 42.51 6.92
N ARG A 998 -8.52 41.88 5.75
CA ARG A 998 -9.55 40.86 5.55
C ARG A 998 -8.99 39.44 5.63
N VAL A 999 -7.73 39.24 5.24
CA VAL A 999 -7.09 37.92 5.21
C VAL A 999 -6.09 37.81 6.36
N PRO A 1000 -6.36 37.00 7.40
CA PRO A 1000 -5.53 36.93 8.60
C PRO A 1000 -4.20 36.20 8.36
N SER A 1001 -3.24 36.43 9.25
CA SER A 1001 -1.95 35.72 9.22
C SER A 1001 -2.12 34.28 9.66
N LEU A 1002 -2.02 33.36 8.69
CA LEU A 1002 -2.06 31.94 8.93
C LEU A 1002 -0.81 31.46 9.70
N LEU A 1003 0.35 32.03 9.40
CA LEU A 1003 1.64 31.69 10.01
C LEU A 1003 1.72 32.00 11.51
N THR A 1004 0.83 32.86 12.02
CA THR A 1004 0.71 33.16 13.46
C THR A 1004 -0.54 32.58 14.11
N LEU A 1005 -1.31 31.79 13.35
CA LEU A 1005 -2.64 31.27 13.73
C LEU A 1005 -3.51 32.41 14.28
N ALA A 1006 -3.60 33.52 13.54
CA ALA A 1006 -4.47 34.63 13.90
C ALA A 1006 -5.94 34.25 13.69
N GLY A 1007 -6.83 34.68 14.58
CA GLY A 1007 -8.28 34.49 14.41
C GLY A 1007 -8.84 35.31 13.25
N ALA A 1008 -10.11 35.05 12.92
CA ALA A 1008 -10.83 35.80 11.89
C ALA A 1008 -10.91 37.32 12.24
N PRO A 1009 -10.89 38.23 11.24
CA PRO A 1009 -10.92 39.67 11.44
C PRO A 1009 -12.16 40.21 12.16
#